data_AF-A0A9P9INV5-F1
#
_entry.id   AF-A0A9P9INV5-F1
#
_cell.length_a   1.000
_cell.length_b   1.000
_cell.length_c   1.000
_cell.angle_alpha   90.00
_cell.angle_beta   90.00
_cell.angle_gamma   90.00
#
_symmetry.space_group_name_H-M   'P 1'
#
loop_
_entity.id
_entity.type
_entity.pdbx_description
1 polymer ?
#
loop_
_entity_poly.entity_id
_entity_poly.type
_entity_poly.pdbx_seq_one_letter_code
_entity_poly.pdbx_strand_id
1 'polypeptide(L)'
;MSELDNRYVKLGLWTDWSKGPVMGKTITTNIATGTILISALAVFCSLATTHLWHTLTFLTHQARSGHQVSDGLFWQQQALLRTLPTPSALVSGNMSLWWAWRRKANMTAIRCLVPSVVSLLFIAISLAATVSTNYIIDTSNVQVLVNSPHCGMLNLTEGPLLGLNSQYGDKLIQSCTTFNEQCIRNTGSRPSFCHNIFTNFDVPLVIERTECPFASSLCRNGSKPALSVDTGLVDLGFFGINLKKADAVKFRKKTTCAVLPLEGNYEIIDRPQRNGSLYNGPLITMKYGPTKGAVLESGIANATYNIQMSRMLSVSNYAVIYSASDPDPVWTPLPELVRDDADSALLMLRLNTISFAKPVDDPLLSAHRLSKENNGYFVDHPVGALGCIEQYQFCLSDNEEKGHCTPLQGRTASVPVIPGATPNQITQISILHELLDKINMALSATVDLVALTTIRPMPGVPADQWVTEVVSYKKYLLLFLEIAFTDYAVGAETKAPEAASFMKKPATEGEKNLCNAQKMIKSGGFANVNFFGFVFIITFATTIVIIDLTLVQLLILIRTYSKSSSPRLDRWIQDSILQLQRRAFESQGKGIWDKLDDEVPVTRYDEKLEELSVETAIAVLRRTGTAPGIGKSVTSSTTWGSSENGSMKSLPSERKATAQSSPLGSRRDLRGNPGL
;
A
#
# COMPACT_ATOMS: atom_id res chain seq x y z
N MET A 1 -22.30 -0.36 3.64
CA MET A 1 -21.27 -1.33 3.22
C MET A 1 -20.31 -1.60 4.37
N SER A 2 -19.79 -2.81 4.51
CA SER A 2 -18.74 -3.15 5.47
C SER A 2 -17.39 -3.33 4.79
N GLU A 3 -16.32 -3.29 5.56
CA GLU A 3 -15.00 -3.79 5.15
C GLU A 3 -15.10 -5.25 4.66
N LEU A 4 -14.21 -5.67 3.75
CA LEU A 4 -14.15 -7.04 3.24
C LEU A 4 -14.03 -8.06 4.39
N ASP A 5 -14.91 -9.07 4.41
CA ASP A 5 -14.88 -10.16 5.38
C ASP A 5 -13.58 -10.99 5.25
N ASN A 6 -12.94 -11.28 6.39
CA ASN A 6 -11.65 -11.94 6.47
C ASN A 6 -11.61 -13.28 5.70
N ARG A 7 -12.73 -14.01 5.61
CA ARG A 7 -12.81 -15.29 4.89
C ARG A 7 -12.72 -15.17 3.37
N TYR A 8 -12.94 -13.97 2.80
CA TYR A 8 -12.86 -13.70 1.37
C TYR A 8 -11.55 -13.04 0.95
N VAL A 9 -10.57 -12.96 1.87
CA VAL A 9 -9.21 -12.49 1.56
C VAL A 9 -8.38 -13.62 0.97
N LYS A 10 -7.79 -13.41 -0.20
CA LYS A 10 -6.87 -14.36 -0.80
C LYS A 10 -5.56 -14.41 -0.01
N LEU A 11 -5.30 -15.55 0.62
CA LEU A 11 -4.01 -15.87 1.22
C LEU A 11 -3.04 -16.45 0.17
N GLY A 12 -1.74 -16.21 0.36
CA GLY A 12 -0.67 -16.71 -0.50
C GLY A 12 -0.20 -15.70 -1.56
N LEU A 13 0.49 -16.21 -2.58
CA LEU A 13 1.14 -15.40 -3.62
C LEU A 13 0.13 -14.89 -4.66
N TRP A 14 0.23 -13.60 -4.97
CA TRP A 14 -0.42 -12.96 -6.11
C TRP A 14 0.50 -11.87 -6.70
N THR A 15 0.00 -11.08 -7.65
CA THR A 15 0.76 -10.00 -8.29
C THR A 15 -0.10 -8.75 -8.42
N ASP A 16 0.33 -7.67 -7.77
CA ASP A 16 -0.20 -6.31 -7.91
C ASP A 16 0.36 -5.71 -9.21
N TRP A 17 -0.43 -5.79 -10.28
CA TRP A 17 -0.01 -5.38 -11.62
C TRP A 17 0.28 -3.87 -11.72
N SER A 18 -0.23 -3.06 -10.78
CA SER A 18 0.13 -1.64 -10.67
C SER A 18 1.62 -1.40 -10.38
N LYS A 19 2.28 -2.36 -9.72
CA LYS A 19 3.72 -2.37 -9.40
C LYS A 19 4.54 -3.25 -10.37
N GLY A 20 3.91 -3.74 -11.43
CA GLY A 20 4.54 -4.56 -12.47
C GLY A 20 4.82 -6.01 -12.08
N PRO A 21 5.31 -6.84 -13.04
CA PRO A 21 5.36 -8.30 -12.92
C PRO A 21 6.36 -8.84 -11.88
N VAL A 22 7.34 -8.03 -11.46
CA VAL A 22 8.42 -8.41 -10.53
C VAL A 22 8.20 -7.78 -9.16
N MET A 23 8.23 -6.44 -9.06
CA MET A 23 8.09 -5.72 -7.80
C MET A 23 6.67 -5.79 -7.22
N GLY A 24 5.66 -6.06 -8.05
CA GLY A 24 4.29 -6.32 -7.62
C GLY A 24 4.03 -7.73 -7.11
N LYS A 25 5.01 -8.65 -7.07
CA LYS A 25 4.78 -9.97 -6.47
C LYS A 25 4.63 -9.84 -4.95
N THR A 26 3.44 -10.16 -4.45
CA THR A 26 3.06 -9.98 -3.05
C THR A 26 2.49 -11.27 -2.49
N ILE A 27 2.90 -11.62 -1.28
CA ILE A 27 2.30 -12.70 -0.49
C ILE A 27 1.42 -12.04 0.58
N THR A 28 0.11 -12.29 0.53
CA THR A 28 -0.80 -11.89 1.62
C THR A 28 -0.88 -13.03 2.64
N THR A 29 -0.71 -12.69 3.91
CA THR A 29 -0.72 -13.64 5.03
C THR A 29 -1.48 -13.05 6.23
N ASN A 30 -1.86 -13.90 7.20
CA ASN A 30 -2.38 -13.43 8.49
C ASN A 30 -1.31 -12.62 9.24
N ILE A 31 -1.75 -11.61 10.00
CA ILE A 31 -0.85 -10.67 10.71
C ILE A 31 0.15 -11.38 11.65
N ALA A 32 -0.26 -12.44 12.35
CA ALA A 32 0.61 -13.22 13.24
C ALA A 32 1.80 -13.83 12.48
N THR A 33 1.55 -14.44 11.32
CA THR A 33 2.60 -14.99 10.44
C THR A 33 3.46 -13.87 9.84
N GLY A 34 2.86 -12.72 9.51
CA GLY A 34 3.59 -11.53 9.08
C GLY A 34 4.62 -11.07 10.12
N THR A 35 4.23 -10.95 11.38
CA THR A 35 5.13 -10.57 12.48
C THR A 35 6.27 -11.58 12.68
N ILE A 36 5.99 -12.88 12.54
CA ILE A 36 7.02 -13.94 12.59
C ILE A 36 8.02 -13.77 11.44
N LEU A 37 7.55 -13.48 10.21
CA LEU A 37 8.42 -13.24 9.05
C LEU A 37 9.27 -11.96 9.20
N ILE A 38 8.70 -10.86 9.71
CA ILE A 38 9.47 -9.63 10.04
C ILE A 38 10.60 -9.96 11.01
N SER A 39 10.28 -10.71 12.07
CA SER A 39 11.23 -11.08 13.13
C SER A 39 12.35 -11.96 12.58
N ALA A 40 12.01 -12.96 11.75
CA ALA A 40 12.99 -13.82 11.10
C ALA A 40 13.90 -13.04 10.13
N LEU A 41 13.35 -12.16 9.29
CA LEU A 41 14.12 -11.31 8.38
C LEU A 41 15.10 -10.41 9.13
N ALA A 42 14.69 -9.81 10.26
CA ALA A 42 15.57 -8.98 11.08
C ALA A 42 16.78 -9.76 11.63
N VAL A 43 16.58 -11.04 12.02
CA VAL A 43 17.66 -11.94 12.43
C VAL A 43 18.58 -12.27 11.25
N PHE A 44 18.03 -12.58 10.07
CA PHE A 44 18.83 -12.83 8.86
C PHE A 44 19.65 -11.61 8.43
N CYS A 45 19.08 -10.40 8.47
CA CYS A 45 19.81 -9.15 8.21
C CYS A 45 20.95 -8.94 9.21
N SER A 46 20.69 -9.16 10.51
CA SER A 46 21.70 -9.01 11.57
C SER A 46 22.88 -9.98 11.39
N LEU A 47 22.58 -11.23 11.02
CA LEU A 47 23.57 -12.26 10.70
C LEU A 47 24.38 -11.87 9.45
N ALA A 48 23.70 -11.47 8.37
CA ALA A 48 24.32 -11.03 7.12
C ALA A 48 25.27 -9.84 7.33
N THR A 49 24.86 -8.81 8.08
CA THR A 49 25.71 -7.64 8.36
C THR A 49 26.95 -8.00 9.18
N THR A 50 26.83 -8.99 10.08
CA THR A 50 27.97 -9.46 10.89
C THR A 50 29.00 -10.18 10.03
N HIS A 51 28.57 -11.14 9.22
CA HIS A 51 29.47 -11.88 8.31
C HIS A 51 30.02 -11.01 7.17
N LEU A 52 29.24 -10.05 6.66
CA LEU A 52 29.73 -9.07 5.70
C LEU A 52 30.87 -8.22 6.30
N TRP A 53 30.74 -7.83 7.56
CA TRP A 53 31.78 -7.09 8.27
C TRP A 53 33.05 -7.93 8.50
N HIS A 54 32.91 -9.21 8.87
CA HIS A 54 34.05 -10.13 8.97
C HIS A 54 34.79 -10.26 7.64
N THR A 55 34.06 -10.49 6.54
CA THR A 55 34.65 -10.54 5.19
C THR A 55 35.32 -9.21 4.80
N LEU A 56 34.72 -8.05 5.12
CA LEU A 56 35.33 -6.73 4.86
C LEU A 56 36.58 -6.45 5.70
N THR A 57 36.60 -6.83 6.98
CA THR A 57 37.78 -6.68 7.85
C THR A 57 38.90 -7.62 7.43
N PHE A 58 38.59 -8.85 7.04
CA PHE A 58 39.52 -9.78 6.40
C PHE A 58 40.11 -9.19 5.12
N LEU A 59 39.28 -8.73 4.17
CA LEU A 59 39.75 -8.11 2.92
C LEU A 59 40.61 -6.86 3.20
N THR A 60 40.29 -6.07 4.22
CA THR A 60 41.07 -4.90 4.62
C THR A 60 42.44 -5.29 5.19
N HIS A 61 42.52 -6.36 5.99
CA HIS A 61 43.81 -6.93 6.44
C HIS A 61 44.61 -7.41 5.23
N GLN A 62 44.01 -8.23 4.35
CA GLN A 62 44.66 -8.80 3.17
C GLN A 62 45.15 -7.75 2.15
N ALA A 63 44.38 -6.68 1.94
CA ALA A 63 44.79 -5.57 1.08
C ALA A 63 46.00 -4.82 1.66
N ARG A 64 46.04 -4.67 3.00
CA ARG A 64 47.16 -4.04 3.72
C ARG A 64 48.34 -4.97 3.95
N SER A 65 48.19 -6.30 3.88
CA SER A 65 49.23 -7.29 4.22
C SER A 65 50.34 -7.44 3.16
N GLY A 66 50.54 -6.44 2.29
CA GLY A 66 51.64 -6.36 1.33
C GLY A 66 53.04 -6.28 1.98
N HIS A 67 54.07 -6.69 1.25
CA HIS A 67 55.45 -6.71 1.75
C HIS A 67 56.07 -5.30 1.80
N GLN A 68 55.99 -4.66 2.98
CA GLN A 68 56.75 -3.46 3.32
C GLN A 68 57.13 -3.46 4.81
N VAL A 69 58.28 -2.86 5.11
CA VAL A 69 58.68 -2.54 6.49
C VAL A 69 57.80 -1.38 6.96
N SER A 70 57.07 -1.59 8.05
CA SER A 70 56.06 -0.65 8.58
C SER A 70 56.27 -0.38 10.06
N ASP A 71 55.70 0.71 10.56
CA ASP A 71 55.79 1.12 11.96
C ASP A 71 54.90 0.30 12.92
N GLY A 72 55.16 0.43 14.23
CA GLY A 72 54.43 -0.31 15.26
C GLY A 72 52.92 -0.01 15.29
N LEU A 73 52.51 1.20 14.90
CA LEU A 73 51.09 1.55 14.77
C LEU A 73 50.41 0.72 13.67
N PHE A 74 51.06 0.56 12.51
CA PHE A 74 50.55 -0.28 11.44
C PHE A 74 50.38 -1.74 11.87
N TRP A 75 51.36 -2.33 12.55
CA TRP A 75 51.28 -3.73 13.00
C TRP A 75 50.22 -3.93 14.10
N GLN A 76 50.07 -2.99 15.02
CA GLN A 76 48.98 -3.03 16.01
C GLN A 76 47.60 -2.90 15.36
N GLN A 77 47.46 -2.14 14.27
CA GLN A 77 46.23 -2.13 13.47
C GLN A 77 45.97 -3.45 12.74
N GLN A 78 47.00 -4.18 12.28
CA GLN A 78 46.82 -5.50 11.67
C GLN A 78 46.35 -6.54 12.69
N ALA A 79 47.01 -6.60 13.85
CA ALA A 79 46.59 -7.44 14.96
C ALA A 79 45.15 -7.12 15.40
N LEU A 80 44.78 -5.83 15.47
CA LEU A 80 43.40 -5.40 15.77
C LEU A 80 42.40 -5.82 14.69
N LEU A 81 42.75 -5.81 13.39
CA LEU A 81 41.85 -6.31 12.33
C LEU A 81 41.69 -7.84 12.39
N ARG A 82 42.75 -8.56 12.81
CA ARG A 82 42.76 -10.03 12.88
C ARG A 82 41.88 -10.60 14.00
N THR A 83 41.53 -9.82 15.01
CA THR A 83 40.57 -10.25 16.04
C THR A 83 39.11 -10.24 15.58
N LEU A 84 38.83 -9.88 14.31
CA LEU A 84 37.49 -9.67 13.75
C LEU A 84 36.63 -8.76 14.66
N PRO A 85 37.13 -7.57 15.02
CA PRO A 85 36.45 -6.69 15.97
C PRO A 85 35.12 -6.23 15.36
N THR A 86 34.07 -6.12 16.17
CA THR A 86 32.83 -5.45 15.74
C THR A 86 33.12 -4.01 15.29
N PRO A 87 32.28 -3.39 14.44
CA PRO A 87 32.53 -2.03 13.95
C PRO A 87 32.77 -1.01 15.07
N SER A 88 32.05 -1.12 16.19
CA SER A 88 32.24 -0.28 17.37
C SER A 88 33.55 -0.56 18.12
N ALA A 89 33.97 -1.83 18.21
CA ALA A 89 35.26 -2.21 18.78
C ALA A 89 36.45 -1.74 17.92
N LEU A 90 36.31 -1.70 16.58
CA LEU A 90 37.34 -1.16 15.70
C LEU A 90 37.50 0.36 15.88
N VAL A 91 36.41 1.09 16.12
CA VAL A 91 36.45 2.53 16.45
C VAL A 91 37.14 2.77 17.81
N SER A 92 36.72 2.08 18.87
CA SER A 92 37.32 2.27 20.20
C SER A 92 38.79 1.82 20.25
N GLY A 93 39.15 0.73 19.56
CA GLY A 93 40.54 0.29 19.39
C GLY A 93 41.39 1.33 18.65
N ASN A 94 40.92 1.88 17.53
CA ASN A 94 41.63 2.94 16.81
C ASN A 94 41.74 4.24 17.61
N MET A 95 40.74 4.58 18.43
CA MET A 95 40.79 5.72 19.34
C MET A 95 41.87 5.55 20.42
N SER A 96 41.99 4.35 21.01
CA SER A 96 43.06 4.00 21.95
C SER A 96 44.44 4.05 21.30
N LEU A 97 44.59 3.48 20.09
CA LEU A 97 45.82 3.55 19.30
C LEU A 97 46.19 5.00 18.97
N TRP A 98 45.22 5.81 18.54
CA TRP A 98 45.43 7.25 18.31
C TRP A 98 45.95 7.94 19.57
N TRP A 99 45.30 7.74 20.72
CA TRP A 99 45.71 8.40 21.96
C TRP A 99 47.14 8.05 22.41
N ALA A 100 47.54 6.79 22.22
CA ALA A 100 48.89 6.30 22.52
C ALA A 100 49.96 6.79 21.54
N TRP A 101 49.65 6.84 20.23
CA TRP A 101 50.61 7.13 19.17
C TRP A 101 50.62 8.58 18.65
N ARG A 102 49.66 9.43 19.03
CA ARG A 102 49.48 10.83 18.54
C ARG A 102 50.71 11.75 18.64
N ARG A 103 51.70 11.43 19.50
CA ARG A 103 52.98 12.15 19.63
C ARG A 103 54.21 11.34 19.17
N LYS A 104 54.01 10.12 18.67
CA LYS A 104 55.08 9.15 18.36
C LYS A 104 55.15 8.77 16.88
N ALA A 105 54.04 8.81 16.13
CA ALA A 105 54.01 8.43 14.72
C ALA A 105 53.37 9.52 13.83
N ASN A 106 53.91 9.67 12.63
CA ASN A 106 53.44 10.67 11.66
C ASN A 106 52.06 10.29 11.09
N MET A 107 51.21 11.31 10.88
CA MET A 107 49.85 11.15 10.33
C MET A 107 48.94 10.19 11.13
N THR A 108 49.24 9.92 12.41
CA THR A 108 48.46 9.02 13.29
C THR A 108 46.96 9.36 13.30
N ALA A 109 46.61 10.65 13.29
CA ALA A 109 45.22 11.10 13.23
C ALA A 109 44.50 10.52 11.99
N ILE A 110 45.03 10.71 10.78
CA ILE A 110 44.43 10.23 9.53
C ILE A 110 44.41 8.70 9.50
N ARG A 111 45.50 8.04 9.92
CA ARG A 111 45.63 6.57 9.90
C ARG A 111 44.67 5.84 10.83
N CYS A 112 44.26 6.45 11.95
CA CYS A 112 43.22 5.91 12.82
C CYS A 112 41.82 6.41 12.46
N LEU A 113 41.69 7.63 11.92
CA LEU A 113 40.41 8.21 11.51
C LEU A 113 39.79 7.46 10.33
N VAL A 114 40.55 7.14 9.27
CA VAL A 114 39.99 6.51 8.06
C VAL A 114 39.29 5.16 8.35
N PRO A 115 39.90 4.19 9.05
CA PRO A 115 39.21 2.95 9.44
C PRO A 115 38.02 3.19 10.36
N SER A 116 38.10 4.20 11.25
CA SER A 116 37.02 4.53 12.18
C SER A 116 35.80 5.11 11.45
N VAL A 117 36.02 6.00 10.46
CA VAL A 117 34.97 6.56 9.61
C VAL A 117 34.31 5.47 8.77
N VAL A 118 35.09 4.58 8.16
CA VAL A 118 34.53 3.42 7.42
C VAL A 118 33.68 2.53 8.33
N SER A 119 34.10 2.30 9.57
CA SER A 119 33.34 1.52 10.57
C SER A 119 32.02 2.20 10.94
N LEU A 120 32.04 3.52 11.17
CA LEU A 120 30.83 4.31 11.48
C LEU A 120 29.86 4.37 10.29
N LEU A 121 30.37 4.51 9.07
CA LEU A 121 29.57 4.42 7.84
C LEU A 121 28.94 3.03 7.69
N PHE A 122 29.69 1.96 7.99
CA PHE A 122 29.15 0.59 7.96
C PHE A 122 28.04 0.37 9.00
N ILE A 123 28.18 0.92 10.22
CA ILE A 123 27.09 0.92 11.22
C ILE A 123 25.86 1.65 10.68
N ALA A 124 26.02 2.86 10.13
CA ALA A 124 24.92 3.65 9.60
C ALA A 124 24.19 2.94 8.45
N ILE A 125 24.94 2.35 7.50
CA ILE A 125 24.40 1.56 6.38
C ILE A 125 23.69 0.30 6.89
N SER A 126 24.26 -0.42 7.86
CA SER A 126 23.67 -1.63 8.43
C SER A 126 22.36 -1.35 9.17
N LEU A 127 22.30 -0.24 9.93
CA LEU A 127 21.07 0.21 10.59
C LEU A 127 20.00 0.60 9.56
N ALA A 128 20.38 1.36 8.53
CA ALA A 128 19.46 1.74 7.45
C ALA A 128 18.92 0.52 6.68
N ALA A 129 19.78 -0.47 6.40
CA ALA A 129 19.39 -1.73 5.75
C ALA A 129 18.40 -2.54 6.61
N THR A 130 18.68 -2.71 7.91
CA THR A 130 17.79 -3.43 8.83
C THR A 130 16.43 -2.73 8.98
N VAL A 131 16.40 -1.39 9.12
CA VAL A 131 15.15 -0.62 9.16
C VAL A 131 14.38 -0.72 7.84
N SER A 132 15.07 -0.82 6.70
CA SER A 132 14.45 -0.96 5.39
C SER A 132 13.65 -2.27 5.21
N THR A 133 13.84 -3.26 6.09
CA THR A 133 12.99 -4.47 6.15
C THR A 133 11.51 -4.13 6.33
N ASN A 134 11.18 -3.00 6.97
CA ASN A 134 9.80 -2.53 7.13
C ASN A 134 9.13 -2.16 5.79
N TYR A 135 9.89 -1.81 4.74
CA TYR A 135 9.32 -1.57 3.40
C TYR A 135 8.97 -2.87 2.66
N ILE A 136 9.40 -4.04 3.16
CA ILE A 136 9.11 -5.34 2.56
C ILE A 136 7.79 -5.90 3.09
N ILE A 137 7.38 -5.54 4.31
CA ILE A 137 6.17 -6.09 4.94
C ILE A 137 5.26 -4.96 5.41
N ASP A 138 4.17 -4.77 4.67
CA ASP A 138 3.10 -3.84 5.01
C ASP A 138 2.03 -4.54 5.85
N THR A 139 1.51 -3.86 6.87
CA THR A 139 0.52 -4.36 7.83
C THR A 139 -0.65 -3.40 8.07
N SER A 140 -0.63 -2.22 7.44
CA SER A 140 -1.59 -1.13 7.70
C SER A 140 -2.31 -0.72 6.42
N ASN A 141 -3.64 -0.85 6.38
CA ASN A 141 -4.46 -0.55 5.19
C ASN A 141 -3.95 -1.31 3.94
N VAL A 142 -3.64 -2.60 4.12
CA VAL A 142 -3.09 -3.45 3.06
C VAL A 142 -4.10 -3.67 1.93
N GLN A 143 -3.65 -3.52 0.68
CA GLN A 143 -4.43 -3.93 -0.48
C GLN A 143 -4.45 -5.45 -0.57
N VAL A 144 -5.63 -6.06 -0.51
CA VAL A 144 -5.82 -7.52 -0.58
C VAL A 144 -6.59 -7.89 -1.84
N LEU A 145 -6.32 -9.06 -2.38
CA LEU A 145 -7.07 -9.61 -3.52
C LEU A 145 -8.28 -10.39 -2.97
N VAL A 146 -9.45 -10.16 -3.57
CA VAL A 146 -10.69 -10.87 -3.22
C VAL A 146 -10.64 -12.30 -3.74
N ASN A 147 -11.15 -13.24 -2.94
CA ASN A 147 -11.36 -14.64 -3.29
C ASN A 147 -12.66 -15.12 -2.61
N SER A 148 -13.79 -15.00 -3.31
CA SER A 148 -15.10 -15.46 -2.82
C SER A 148 -15.66 -16.59 -3.68
N PRO A 149 -16.23 -17.66 -3.08
CA PRO A 149 -16.94 -18.70 -3.82
C PRO A 149 -18.31 -18.23 -4.37
N HIS A 150 -18.77 -17.04 -3.95
CA HIS A 150 -20.04 -16.44 -4.36
C HIS A 150 -19.90 -15.46 -5.54
N CYS A 151 -18.69 -15.26 -6.09
CA CYS A 151 -18.50 -14.39 -7.25
C CYS A 151 -19.41 -14.80 -8.42
N GLY A 152 -20.03 -13.81 -9.07
CA GLY A 152 -20.92 -14.03 -10.20
C GLY A 152 -21.54 -12.76 -10.75
N MET A 153 -22.09 -12.87 -11.95
CA MET A 153 -22.87 -11.82 -12.60
C MET A 153 -24.32 -11.88 -12.12
N LEU A 154 -25.02 -10.75 -12.04
CA LEU A 154 -26.45 -10.75 -11.71
C LEU A 154 -27.26 -11.11 -12.96
N ASN A 155 -27.89 -12.29 -13.00
CA ASN A 155 -28.83 -12.68 -14.06
C ASN A 155 -30.18 -12.00 -13.83
N LEU A 156 -30.29 -10.76 -14.30
CA LEU A 156 -31.47 -9.92 -14.13
C LEU A 156 -32.52 -10.10 -15.26
N THR A 157 -32.31 -11.08 -16.14
CA THR A 157 -33.28 -11.50 -17.19
C THR A 157 -34.27 -12.55 -16.72
N GLU A 158 -33.92 -13.35 -15.70
CA GLU A 158 -34.79 -14.43 -15.17
C GLU A 158 -35.30 -14.15 -13.74
N GLY A 159 -34.72 -13.14 -13.06
CA GLY A 159 -35.33 -12.56 -11.87
C GLY A 159 -36.55 -11.70 -12.24
N PRO A 160 -37.49 -11.45 -11.30
CA PRO A 160 -38.54 -10.46 -11.53
C PRO A 160 -37.94 -9.04 -11.65
N LEU A 161 -38.81 -8.02 -11.71
CA LEU A 161 -38.48 -6.58 -11.56
C LEU A 161 -37.88 -6.22 -10.18
N LEU A 162 -37.25 -7.18 -9.51
CA LEU A 162 -36.88 -7.24 -8.10
C LEU A 162 -35.38 -7.05 -7.83
N GLY A 163 -34.46 -7.15 -8.79
CA GLY A 163 -33.01 -6.97 -8.48
C GLY A 163 -32.71 -5.69 -7.67
N LEU A 164 -33.46 -4.61 -7.95
CA LEU A 164 -33.38 -3.33 -7.27
C LEU A 164 -34.58 -3.02 -6.34
N ASN A 165 -35.71 -3.72 -6.48
CA ASN A 165 -36.88 -3.64 -5.60
C ASN A 165 -36.94 -4.79 -4.56
N SER A 166 -35.81 -5.48 -4.35
CA SER A 166 -35.61 -6.54 -3.36
C SER A 166 -34.68 -6.07 -2.24
N GLN A 167 -34.51 -6.93 -1.24
CA GLN A 167 -33.58 -6.69 -0.14
C GLN A 167 -32.13 -6.47 -0.60
N TYR A 168 -31.73 -6.98 -1.77
CA TYR A 168 -30.41 -6.67 -2.33
C TYR A 168 -30.34 -5.22 -2.79
N GLY A 169 -31.31 -4.78 -3.59
CA GLY A 169 -31.45 -3.40 -4.06
C GLY A 169 -31.46 -2.39 -2.92
N ASP A 170 -32.33 -2.61 -1.92
CA ASP A 170 -32.44 -1.74 -0.75
C ASP A 170 -31.09 -1.59 -0.01
N LYS A 171 -30.37 -2.70 0.22
CA LYS A 171 -29.06 -2.71 0.89
C LYS A 171 -27.94 -2.08 0.04
N LEU A 172 -28.04 -2.21 -1.28
CA LEU A 172 -27.12 -1.58 -2.23
C LEU A 172 -27.31 -0.07 -2.22
N ILE A 173 -28.55 0.40 -2.40
CA ILE A 173 -28.97 1.81 -2.32
C ILE A 173 -28.57 2.41 -0.97
N GLN A 174 -28.92 1.75 0.15
CA GLN A 174 -28.57 2.19 1.50
C GLN A 174 -27.05 2.33 1.65
N SER A 175 -26.27 1.38 1.13
CA SER A 175 -24.80 1.45 1.15
C SER A 175 -24.25 2.63 0.33
N CYS A 176 -24.80 2.87 -0.86
CA CYS A 176 -24.43 4.01 -1.70
C CYS A 176 -24.75 5.34 -1.00
N THR A 177 -25.97 5.49 -0.45
CA THR A 177 -26.43 6.71 0.21
C THR A 177 -25.63 7.03 1.47
N THR A 178 -25.46 6.07 2.39
CA THR A 178 -24.64 6.28 3.60
C THR A 178 -23.20 6.66 3.26
N PHE A 179 -22.59 6.04 2.24
CA PHE A 179 -21.22 6.35 1.85
C PHE A 179 -21.10 7.71 1.15
N ASN A 180 -22.06 8.05 0.29
CA ASN A 180 -22.15 9.37 -0.35
C ASN A 180 -22.29 10.49 0.69
N GLU A 181 -23.15 10.32 1.70
CA GLU A 181 -23.31 11.29 2.79
C GLU A 181 -22.04 11.46 3.64
N GLN A 182 -21.46 10.35 4.10
CA GLN A 182 -20.33 10.36 5.04
C GLN A 182 -18.99 10.74 4.40
N CYS A 183 -18.78 10.42 3.11
CA CYS A 183 -17.48 10.52 2.46
C CYS A 183 -17.44 11.52 1.29
N ILE A 184 -18.49 11.59 0.46
CA ILE A 184 -18.52 12.45 -0.74
C ILE A 184 -19.03 13.85 -0.37
N ARG A 185 -20.18 13.94 0.32
CA ARG A 185 -20.82 15.21 0.71
C ARG A 185 -20.10 15.90 1.87
N ASN A 186 -19.60 15.15 2.86
CA ASN A 186 -18.87 15.73 3.98
C ASN A 186 -17.39 15.97 3.63
N THR A 187 -17.03 17.24 3.39
CA THR A 187 -15.68 17.67 3.00
C THR A 187 -14.78 18.10 4.16
N GLY A 188 -15.27 18.04 5.41
CA GLY A 188 -14.53 18.48 6.61
C GLY A 188 -13.55 17.43 7.11
N SER A 189 -13.98 16.64 8.10
CA SER A 189 -13.22 15.52 8.66
C SER A 189 -13.77 14.20 8.13
N ARG A 190 -13.12 13.64 7.11
CA ARG A 190 -13.53 12.34 6.53
C ARG A 190 -13.14 11.19 7.45
N PRO A 191 -14.07 10.29 7.82
CA PRO A 191 -13.73 9.07 8.54
C PRO A 191 -12.68 8.23 7.82
N SER A 192 -11.81 7.54 8.57
CA SER A 192 -10.81 6.61 8.01
C SER A 192 -11.43 5.52 7.12
N PHE A 193 -12.65 5.09 7.45
CA PHE A 193 -13.48 4.20 6.63
C PHE A 193 -13.61 4.64 5.17
N CYS A 194 -13.71 5.95 4.88
CA CYS A 194 -13.80 6.48 3.51
C CYS A 194 -12.55 6.19 2.67
N HIS A 195 -11.39 6.02 3.32
CA HIS A 195 -10.11 5.71 2.68
C HIS A 195 -9.72 4.23 2.75
N ASN A 196 -10.50 3.41 3.47
CA ASN A 196 -10.14 2.03 3.83
C ASN A 196 -10.98 0.95 3.14
N ILE A 197 -11.86 1.32 2.20
CA ILE A 197 -12.66 0.36 1.40
C ILE A 197 -12.09 0.22 -0.01
N PHE A 198 -12.02 1.36 -0.71
CA PHE A 198 -11.77 1.45 -2.14
C PHE A 198 -10.33 1.83 -2.44
N THR A 199 -9.81 1.37 -3.58
CA THR A 199 -8.42 1.65 -3.96
C THR A 199 -8.25 3.11 -4.42
N ASN A 200 -9.25 3.67 -5.11
CA ASN A 200 -9.27 5.07 -5.54
C ASN A 200 -10.69 5.63 -5.37
N PHE A 201 -10.85 6.75 -4.68
CA PHE A 201 -12.17 7.23 -4.22
C PHE A 201 -12.81 8.32 -5.09
N ASP A 202 -12.03 9.12 -5.82
CA ASP A 202 -12.54 10.28 -6.56
C ASP A 202 -12.13 10.21 -8.03
N VAL A 203 -13.06 9.77 -8.89
CA VAL A 203 -12.87 9.78 -10.35
C VAL A 203 -12.75 11.24 -10.82
N PRO A 204 -11.70 11.64 -11.54
CA PRO A 204 -11.57 13.01 -12.03
C PRO A 204 -12.69 13.32 -13.03
N LEU A 205 -13.40 14.43 -12.81
CA LEU A 205 -14.48 14.90 -13.67
C LEU A 205 -14.09 16.21 -14.34
N VAL A 206 -14.19 16.25 -15.67
CA VAL A 206 -14.10 17.49 -16.45
C VAL A 206 -15.51 18.07 -16.53
N ILE A 207 -15.69 19.27 -15.99
CA ILE A 207 -16.99 19.93 -15.83
C ILE A 207 -16.96 21.25 -16.62
N GLU A 208 -17.79 21.37 -17.65
CA GLU A 208 -17.77 22.50 -18.58
C GLU A 208 -19.18 23.03 -18.89
N ARG A 209 -19.33 24.35 -19.02
CA ARG A 209 -20.53 24.98 -19.56
C ARG A 209 -20.54 24.82 -21.09
N THR A 210 -21.66 24.35 -21.64
CA THR A 210 -21.80 24.00 -23.06
C THR A 210 -23.14 24.49 -23.64
N GLU A 211 -23.25 24.44 -24.96
CA GLU A 211 -24.50 24.66 -25.67
C GLU A 211 -25.53 23.57 -25.34
N CYS A 212 -26.81 23.89 -25.50
CA CYS A 212 -27.90 22.96 -25.24
C CYS A 212 -27.89 21.80 -26.25
N PRO A 213 -27.99 20.53 -25.82
CA PRO A 213 -27.96 19.38 -26.73
C PRO A 213 -29.28 19.11 -27.47
N PHE A 214 -30.36 19.81 -27.10
CA PHE A 214 -31.75 19.60 -27.53
C PHE A 214 -32.23 20.64 -28.55
N ALA A 215 -33.43 20.46 -29.10
CA ALA A 215 -34.05 21.48 -29.95
C ALA A 215 -34.30 22.80 -29.18
N SER A 216 -34.26 23.94 -29.89
CA SER A 216 -34.33 25.28 -29.30
C SER A 216 -35.58 25.55 -28.45
N SER A 217 -36.69 24.84 -28.69
CA SER A 217 -37.92 24.90 -27.91
C SER A 217 -37.78 24.38 -26.48
N LEU A 218 -36.79 23.52 -26.20
CA LEU A 218 -36.53 22.91 -24.90
C LEU A 218 -35.27 23.44 -24.22
N CYS A 219 -34.66 24.49 -24.80
CA CYS A 219 -33.43 25.10 -24.32
C CYS A 219 -33.72 26.50 -23.74
N ARG A 220 -33.16 26.80 -22.56
CA ARG A 220 -33.22 28.16 -22.00
C ARG A 220 -32.34 29.13 -22.79
N ASN A 221 -32.79 30.38 -22.89
CA ASN A 221 -32.04 31.47 -23.50
C ASN A 221 -30.68 31.69 -22.80
N GLY A 222 -29.60 31.70 -23.57
CA GLY A 222 -28.23 31.92 -23.10
C GLY A 222 -27.22 31.30 -24.08
N SER A 223 -25.96 31.74 -24.01
CA SER A 223 -24.90 31.20 -24.89
C SER A 223 -24.46 29.79 -24.52
N LYS A 224 -24.48 29.44 -23.23
CA LYS A 224 -24.07 28.13 -22.70
C LYS A 224 -24.98 27.66 -21.54
N PRO A 225 -26.26 27.35 -21.80
CA PRO A 225 -27.24 27.02 -20.78
C PRO A 225 -27.09 25.58 -20.22
N ALA A 226 -26.27 24.73 -20.86
CA ALA A 226 -26.08 23.34 -20.46
C ALA A 226 -24.76 23.11 -19.71
N LEU A 227 -24.68 21.96 -19.05
CA LEU A 227 -23.51 21.47 -18.32
C LEU A 227 -23.07 20.13 -18.91
N SER A 228 -21.82 20.04 -19.37
CA SER A 228 -21.17 18.79 -19.72
C SER A 228 -20.33 18.30 -18.55
N VAL A 229 -20.51 17.04 -18.16
CA VAL A 229 -19.70 16.32 -17.19
C VAL A 229 -19.11 15.09 -17.88
N ASP A 230 -17.80 15.01 -17.93
CA ASP A 230 -17.06 13.98 -18.66
C ASP A 230 -16.03 13.32 -17.73
N THR A 231 -16.01 11.99 -17.67
CA THR A 231 -15.02 11.25 -16.87
C THR A 231 -13.63 11.25 -17.49
N GLY A 232 -13.51 11.61 -18.77
CA GLY A 232 -12.36 11.23 -19.59
C GLY A 232 -12.26 9.70 -19.76
N LEU A 233 -11.14 9.24 -20.30
CA LEU A 233 -10.84 7.80 -20.44
C LEU A 233 -10.26 7.26 -19.13
N VAL A 234 -11.12 6.67 -18.29
CA VAL A 234 -10.78 6.06 -17.01
C VAL A 234 -10.46 4.58 -17.21
N ASP A 235 -9.30 4.12 -16.75
CA ASP A 235 -8.95 2.69 -16.72
C ASP A 235 -9.84 1.96 -15.70
N LEU A 236 -10.44 0.82 -16.05
CA LEU A 236 -11.29 0.06 -15.11
C LEU A 236 -10.52 -0.47 -13.90
N GLY A 237 -9.19 -0.56 -13.96
CA GLY A 237 -8.34 -0.77 -12.79
C GLY A 237 -8.45 0.32 -11.72
N PHE A 238 -9.00 1.49 -12.05
CA PHE A 238 -9.34 2.53 -11.08
C PHE A 238 -10.33 2.01 -10.02
N PHE A 239 -11.35 1.24 -10.44
CA PHE A 239 -12.34 0.59 -9.58
C PHE A 239 -11.78 -0.62 -8.80
N GLY A 240 -10.45 -0.79 -8.77
CA GLY A 240 -9.75 -1.86 -8.03
C GLY A 240 -9.49 -3.14 -8.82
N ILE A 241 -9.87 -3.22 -10.10
CA ILE A 241 -9.64 -4.40 -10.95
C ILE A 241 -8.13 -4.58 -11.25
N ASN A 242 -7.50 -5.61 -10.69
CA ASN A 242 -6.08 -5.89 -10.82
C ASN A 242 -5.78 -6.84 -11.99
N LEU A 243 -5.73 -6.27 -13.19
CA LEU A 243 -5.35 -6.94 -14.43
C LEU A 243 -4.03 -6.40 -14.99
N LYS A 244 -3.43 -7.12 -15.94
CA LYS A 244 -2.30 -6.64 -16.73
C LYS A 244 -2.73 -5.46 -17.60
N LYS A 245 -1.81 -4.56 -17.93
CA LYS A 245 -2.11 -3.42 -18.84
C LYS A 245 -2.72 -3.86 -20.18
N ALA A 246 -2.17 -4.90 -20.82
CA ALA A 246 -2.71 -5.46 -22.06
C ALA A 246 -4.12 -6.07 -21.94
N ASP A 247 -4.55 -6.43 -20.72
CA ASP A 247 -5.90 -6.94 -20.43
C ASP A 247 -6.85 -5.83 -19.91
N ALA A 248 -6.36 -4.60 -19.72
CA ALA A 248 -7.16 -3.50 -19.19
C ALA A 248 -8.08 -2.91 -20.28
N VAL A 249 -9.18 -2.33 -19.82
CA VAL A 249 -10.15 -1.57 -20.62
C VAL A 249 -10.22 -0.15 -20.05
N LYS A 250 -10.30 0.84 -20.93
CA LYS A 250 -10.61 2.23 -20.57
C LYS A 250 -12.06 2.53 -20.95
N PHE A 251 -12.75 3.26 -20.09
CA PHE A 251 -14.14 3.65 -20.23
C PHE A 251 -14.29 5.16 -20.09
N ARG A 252 -15.19 5.75 -20.87
CA ARG A 252 -15.61 7.14 -20.75
C ARG A 252 -17.12 7.24 -20.74
N LYS A 253 -17.67 7.90 -19.71
CA LYS A 253 -19.04 8.40 -19.70
C LYS A 253 -19.03 9.92 -19.83
N LYS A 254 -19.72 10.42 -20.85
CA LYS A 254 -20.02 11.84 -20.99
C LYS A 254 -21.51 12.04 -20.79
N THR A 255 -21.89 13.02 -19.98
CA THR A 255 -23.28 13.47 -19.88
C THR A 255 -23.36 14.96 -20.12
N THR A 256 -24.27 15.40 -20.98
CA THR A 256 -24.61 16.82 -21.13
C THR A 256 -26.05 17.05 -20.69
N CYS A 257 -26.26 17.91 -19.69
CA CYS A 257 -27.57 18.18 -19.08
C CYS A 257 -27.99 19.65 -19.23
N ALA A 258 -29.28 19.90 -19.41
CA ALA A 258 -29.90 21.22 -19.45
C ALA A 258 -31.20 21.25 -18.63
N VAL A 259 -31.50 22.38 -17.99
CA VAL A 259 -32.79 22.59 -17.31
C VAL A 259 -33.87 22.88 -18.35
N LEU A 260 -34.91 22.06 -18.37
CA LEU A 260 -35.99 22.15 -19.36
C LEU A 260 -37.03 23.21 -18.97
N PRO A 261 -37.69 23.86 -19.94
CA PRO A 261 -38.76 24.82 -19.67
C PRO A 261 -40.02 24.10 -19.19
N LEU A 262 -40.60 24.56 -18.07
CA LEU A 262 -41.79 23.94 -17.47
C LEU A 262 -43.11 24.50 -18.02
N GLU A 263 -43.11 25.70 -18.59
CA GLU A 263 -44.30 26.32 -19.19
C GLU A 263 -44.85 25.43 -20.32
N GLY A 264 -46.15 25.13 -20.28
CA GLY A 264 -46.82 24.19 -21.21
C GLY A 264 -46.47 22.71 -21.00
N ASN A 265 -45.33 22.38 -20.39
CA ASN A 265 -44.78 21.02 -20.27
C ASN A 265 -45.16 20.28 -18.98
N TYR A 266 -45.99 20.87 -18.12
CA TYR A 266 -46.72 20.14 -17.07
C TYR A 266 -48.16 20.64 -16.97
N GLU A 267 -49.01 19.85 -16.31
CA GLU A 267 -50.43 20.15 -16.10
C GLU A 267 -50.89 19.57 -14.77
N ILE A 268 -51.86 20.21 -14.11
CA ILE A 268 -52.48 19.71 -12.88
C ILE A 268 -53.90 19.27 -13.22
N ILE A 269 -54.15 17.97 -13.08
CA ILE A 269 -55.43 17.33 -13.41
C ILE A 269 -56.17 17.03 -12.10
N ASP A 270 -57.34 17.61 -11.92
CA ASP A 270 -58.24 17.26 -10.82
C ASP A 270 -58.95 15.94 -11.12
N ARG A 271 -58.76 14.94 -10.25
CA ARG A 271 -59.49 13.66 -10.35
C ARG A 271 -60.76 13.66 -9.51
N PRO A 272 -61.93 13.30 -10.08
CA PRO A 272 -63.08 12.95 -9.27
C PRO A 272 -62.76 11.70 -8.45
N GLN A 273 -63.23 11.66 -7.19
CA GLN A 273 -62.98 10.53 -6.30
C GLN A 273 -63.58 9.25 -6.88
N ARG A 274 -62.76 8.20 -6.98
CA ARG A 274 -63.21 6.85 -7.34
C ARG A 274 -63.29 6.02 -6.07
N ASN A 275 -64.49 5.57 -5.71
CA ASN A 275 -64.68 4.66 -4.57
C ASN A 275 -63.77 3.43 -4.71
N GLY A 276 -62.97 3.15 -3.68
CA GLY A 276 -61.96 2.09 -3.69
C GLY A 276 -60.55 2.49 -4.15
N SER A 277 -60.34 3.72 -4.63
CA SER A 277 -58.99 4.22 -4.92
C SER A 277 -58.27 4.68 -3.64
N LEU A 278 -57.08 4.15 -3.38
CA LEU A 278 -56.11 4.71 -2.42
C LEU A 278 -55.52 6.05 -2.88
N TYR A 279 -55.80 6.46 -4.12
CA TYR A 279 -55.20 7.61 -4.80
C TYR A 279 -56.29 8.61 -5.21
N ASN A 280 -56.69 9.46 -4.26
CA ASN A 280 -57.61 10.58 -4.48
C ASN A 280 -56.86 11.93 -4.38
N GLY A 281 -57.31 12.94 -5.14
CA GLY A 281 -56.74 14.29 -5.17
C GLY A 281 -56.05 14.67 -6.50
N PRO A 282 -55.59 15.93 -6.63
CA PRO A 282 -54.97 16.44 -7.86
C PRO A 282 -53.68 15.71 -8.23
N LEU A 283 -53.47 15.58 -9.54
CA LEU A 283 -52.35 14.88 -10.16
C LEU A 283 -51.55 15.83 -11.03
N ILE A 284 -50.26 15.98 -10.76
CA ILE A 284 -49.35 16.71 -11.65
C ILE A 284 -48.83 15.74 -12.71
N THR A 285 -49.09 16.05 -13.98
CA THR A 285 -48.68 15.27 -15.15
C THR A 285 -47.61 16.06 -15.93
N MET A 286 -46.43 15.48 -16.11
CA MET A 286 -45.35 16.05 -16.92
C MET A 286 -45.44 15.54 -18.37
N LYS A 287 -45.16 16.40 -19.36
CA LYS A 287 -45.47 16.20 -20.78
C LYS A 287 -44.22 16.21 -21.68
N TYR A 288 -43.22 15.39 -21.35
CA TYR A 288 -41.97 15.21 -22.10
C TYR A 288 -41.94 13.90 -22.94
N GLY A 289 -43.11 13.37 -23.31
CA GLY A 289 -43.27 12.18 -24.14
C GLY A 289 -43.84 10.97 -23.37
N PRO A 290 -44.55 10.05 -24.04
CA PRO A 290 -45.37 9.02 -23.36
C PRO A 290 -44.57 7.99 -22.56
N THR A 291 -45.11 7.63 -21.38
CA THR A 291 -44.89 6.31 -20.75
C THR A 291 -46.21 5.55 -20.67
N LYS A 292 -46.21 4.23 -20.89
CA LYS A 292 -47.43 3.40 -20.91
C LYS A 292 -48.30 3.60 -19.65
N GLY A 293 -47.66 3.64 -18.48
CA GLY A 293 -48.34 3.88 -17.20
C GLY A 293 -48.91 5.29 -17.06
N ALA A 294 -48.13 6.34 -17.38
CA ALA A 294 -48.59 7.71 -17.15
C ALA A 294 -49.70 8.13 -18.13
N VAL A 295 -49.70 7.62 -19.37
CA VAL A 295 -50.77 7.84 -20.36
C VAL A 295 -52.07 7.17 -19.91
N LEU A 296 -52.03 5.88 -19.53
CA LEU A 296 -53.20 5.15 -19.03
C LEU A 296 -53.83 5.81 -17.81
N GLU A 297 -52.98 6.36 -16.94
CA GLU A 297 -53.42 7.00 -15.72
C GLU A 297 -53.98 8.42 -15.99
N SER A 298 -53.23 9.31 -16.67
CA SER A 298 -53.61 10.72 -16.86
C SER A 298 -54.65 10.95 -17.98
N GLY A 299 -54.71 10.07 -18.97
CA GLY A 299 -55.46 10.28 -20.21
C GLY A 299 -54.76 11.22 -21.22
N ILE A 300 -53.57 11.76 -20.89
CA ILE A 300 -52.81 12.65 -21.77
C ILE A 300 -51.85 11.83 -22.63
N ALA A 301 -51.92 12.00 -23.96
CA ALA A 301 -51.13 11.22 -24.92
C ALA A 301 -49.60 11.35 -24.74
N ASN A 302 -49.09 12.52 -24.34
CA ASN A 302 -47.67 12.77 -24.14
C ASN A 302 -47.22 12.71 -22.66
N ALA A 303 -48.02 12.08 -21.79
CA ALA A 303 -47.72 11.99 -20.36
C ALA A 303 -46.49 11.12 -20.09
N THR A 304 -45.47 11.73 -19.50
CA THR A 304 -44.22 11.07 -19.10
C THR A 304 -44.32 10.51 -17.70
N TYR A 305 -44.85 11.32 -16.78
CA TYR A 305 -44.85 10.98 -15.36
C TYR A 305 -45.95 11.69 -14.61
N ASN A 306 -46.52 10.99 -13.64
CA ASN A 306 -47.65 11.42 -12.83
C ASN A 306 -47.23 11.47 -11.36
N ILE A 307 -47.50 12.60 -10.71
CA ILE A 307 -47.19 12.82 -9.29
C ILE A 307 -48.46 13.27 -8.58
N GLN A 308 -48.96 12.43 -7.67
CA GLN A 308 -50.08 12.79 -6.80
C GLN A 308 -49.63 13.90 -5.83
N MET A 309 -50.41 14.98 -5.72
CA MET A 309 -50.06 16.17 -4.92
C MET A 309 -49.76 15.82 -3.45
N SER A 310 -50.50 14.88 -2.87
CA SER A 310 -50.33 14.40 -1.50
C SER A 310 -48.98 13.69 -1.26
N ARG A 311 -48.43 12.98 -2.25
CA ARG A 311 -47.13 12.31 -2.14
C ARG A 311 -45.94 13.28 -2.12
N MET A 312 -46.12 14.50 -2.61
CA MET A 312 -45.09 15.55 -2.53
C MET A 312 -45.02 16.23 -1.16
N LEU A 313 -45.95 15.92 -0.25
CA LEU A 313 -45.89 16.42 1.13
C LEU A 313 -44.86 15.67 1.99
N SER A 314 -44.53 14.42 1.62
CA SER A 314 -43.71 13.52 2.45
C SER A 314 -42.34 13.15 1.86
N VAL A 315 -42.06 13.46 0.59
CA VAL A 315 -40.80 13.06 -0.09
C VAL A 315 -40.30 14.17 -1.02
N SER A 316 -38.99 14.44 -0.98
CA SER A 316 -38.31 15.45 -1.78
C SER A 316 -37.04 14.89 -2.43
N ASN A 317 -37.24 13.89 -3.28
CA ASN A 317 -36.21 13.14 -4.00
C ASN A 317 -36.29 13.38 -5.53
N TYR A 318 -35.24 12.98 -6.25
CA TYR A 318 -35.28 12.85 -7.70
C TYR A 318 -36.11 11.63 -8.11
N ALA A 319 -36.91 11.78 -9.16
CA ALA A 319 -37.48 10.68 -9.93
C ALA A 319 -36.88 10.72 -11.33
N VAL A 320 -36.14 9.68 -11.72
CA VAL A 320 -35.42 9.64 -13.01
C VAL A 320 -36.06 8.62 -13.94
N ILE A 321 -36.25 9.00 -15.20
CA ILE A 321 -36.74 8.14 -16.28
C ILE A 321 -35.72 8.19 -17.43
N TYR A 322 -35.51 7.04 -18.07
CA TYR A 322 -34.53 6.87 -19.13
C TYR A 322 -35.17 6.29 -20.40
N SER A 323 -34.66 6.72 -21.54
CA SER A 323 -34.91 6.15 -22.85
C SER A 323 -33.57 5.78 -23.48
N ALA A 324 -33.22 4.50 -23.38
CA ALA A 324 -32.12 3.90 -24.13
C ALA A 324 -32.61 3.32 -25.46
N SER A 325 -31.68 2.89 -26.30
CA SER A 325 -31.97 2.14 -27.54
C SER A 325 -32.45 0.70 -27.26
N ASP A 326 -33.63 0.57 -26.65
CA ASP A 326 -34.30 -0.68 -26.28
C ASP A 326 -35.49 -0.95 -27.22
N PRO A 327 -35.76 -2.19 -27.65
CA PRO A 327 -36.94 -2.54 -28.46
C PRO A 327 -38.31 -2.27 -27.81
N ASP A 328 -38.44 -2.17 -26.48
CA ASP A 328 -39.68 -1.71 -25.83
C ASP A 328 -39.40 -0.67 -24.72
N PRO A 329 -39.09 0.59 -25.09
CA PRO A 329 -38.65 1.58 -24.12
C PRO A 329 -39.80 2.01 -23.20
N VAL A 330 -39.56 2.02 -21.89
CA VAL A 330 -40.55 2.41 -20.86
C VAL A 330 -41.10 3.82 -21.09
N TRP A 331 -40.25 4.70 -21.63
CA TRP A 331 -40.53 6.09 -22.01
C TRP A 331 -40.12 6.31 -23.46
N THR A 332 -41.01 6.89 -24.26
CA THR A 332 -40.64 7.47 -25.56
C THR A 332 -40.48 8.98 -25.40
N PRO A 333 -39.26 9.54 -25.55
CA PRO A 333 -39.03 10.98 -25.44
C PRO A 333 -39.70 11.74 -26.59
N LEU A 334 -39.98 13.02 -26.35
CA LEU A 334 -40.32 13.95 -27.44
C LEU A 334 -39.19 13.99 -28.49
N PRO A 335 -39.48 14.14 -29.80
CA PRO A 335 -38.46 14.28 -30.84
C PRO A 335 -37.41 15.36 -30.56
N GLU A 336 -37.82 16.45 -29.90
CA GLU A 336 -36.98 17.57 -29.47
C GLU A 336 -35.93 17.19 -28.41
N LEU A 337 -36.10 16.06 -27.72
CA LEU A 337 -35.19 15.48 -26.72
C LEU A 337 -34.31 14.34 -27.28
N VAL A 338 -34.49 13.94 -28.54
CA VAL A 338 -33.78 12.80 -29.16
C VAL A 338 -32.50 13.25 -29.86
N ARG A 339 -31.49 12.38 -29.83
CA ARG A 339 -30.28 12.47 -30.66
C ARG A 339 -29.88 11.08 -31.14
N ASP A 340 -29.29 11.00 -32.33
CA ASP A 340 -28.82 9.72 -32.88
C ASP A 340 -27.52 9.22 -32.21
N ASP A 341 -26.76 10.12 -31.56
CA ASP A 341 -25.46 9.85 -30.96
C ASP A 341 -25.48 9.73 -29.42
N ALA A 342 -26.65 9.64 -28.78
CA ALA A 342 -26.76 9.58 -27.32
C ALA A 342 -28.08 8.94 -26.83
N ASP A 343 -28.08 8.38 -25.62
CA ASP A 343 -29.33 8.03 -24.92
C ASP A 343 -29.93 9.26 -24.24
N SER A 344 -31.27 9.34 -24.16
CA SER A 344 -31.96 10.46 -23.50
C SER A 344 -32.41 10.08 -22.09
N ALA A 345 -32.17 10.96 -21.13
CA ALA A 345 -32.53 10.80 -19.73
C ALA A 345 -33.28 12.04 -19.21
N LEU A 346 -34.33 11.83 -18.43
CA LEU A 346 -35.13 12.88 -17.80
C LEU A 346 -35.08 12.72 -16.28
N LEU A 347 -34.44 13.68 -15.61
CA LEU A 347 -34.43 13.79 -14.15
C LEU A 347 -35.54 14.77 -13.75
N MET A 348 -36.53 14.29 -13.00
CA MET A 348 -37.66 15.07 -12.53
C MET A 348 -37.54 15.29 -11.02
N LEU A 349 -37.82 16.50 -10.56
CA LEU A 349 -37.70 16.90 -9.17
C LEU A 349 -39.08 17.14 -8.56
N ARG A 350 -39.26 16.74 -7.31
CA ARG A 350 -40.46 17.01 -6.51
C ARG A 350 -40.17 18.17 -5.55
N LEU A 351 -40.73 19.34 -5.83
CA LEU A 351 -40.37 20.60 -5.16
C LEU A 351 -41.48 21.17 -4.27
N ASN A 352 -42.70 20.63 -4.32
CA ASN A 352 -43.93 21.19 -3.75
C ASN A 352 -43.92 21.65 -2.27
N THR A 353 -42.98 21.18 -1.44
CA THR A 353 -42.87 21.61 -0.03
C THR A 353 -41.56 22.31 0.33
N ILE A 354 -40.76 22.67 -0.68
CA ILE A 354 -39.51 23.40 -0.50
C ILE A 354 -39.79 24.90 -0.35
N SER A 355 -39.21 25.50 0.70
CA SER A 355 -39.21 26.95 0.91
C SER A 355 -37.85 27.45 1.37
N PHE A 356 -37.53 28.68 0.95
CA PHE A 356 -36.26 29.35 1.20
C PHE A 356 -36.48 30.66 1.96
N ALA A 357 -35.51 31.06 2.79
CA ALA A 357 -35.53 32.31 3.54
C ALA A 357 -35.22 33.56 2.67
N LYS A 358 -34.79 33.36 1.43
CA LYS A 358 -34.46 34.37 0.42
C LYS A 358 -34.99 33.93 -0.95
N PRO A 359 -35.23 34.84 -1.90
CA PRO A 359 -35.53 34.45 -3.27
C PRO A 359 -34.36 33.65 -3.88
N VAL A 360 -34.67 32.78 -4.83
CA VAL A 360 -33.70 31.89 -5.48
C VAL A 360 -33.86 31.97 -7.00
N ASP A 361 -32.83 32.50 -7.67
CA ASP A 361 -32.76 32.62 -9.13
C ASP A 361 -32.30 31.33 -9.85
N ASP A 362 -32.03 30.25 -9.12
CA ASP A 362 -31.57 28.99 -9.71
C ASP A 362 -32.64 28.44 -10.69
N PRO A 363 -32.27 28.11 -11.94
CA PRO A 363 -33.24 27.72 -12.96
C PRO A 363 -34.04 26.45 -12.62
N LEU A 364 -33.49 25.57 -11.77
CA LEU A 364 -34.09 24.29 -11.40
C LEU A 364 -34.87 24.39 -10.07
N LEU A 365 -34.42 25.24 -9.15
CA LEU A 365 -34.98 25.43 -7.80
C LEU A 365 -35.65 26.81 -7.61
N SER A 366 -35.99 27.49 -8.71
CA SER A 366 -36.53 28.85 -8.78
C SER A 366 -37.64 29.09 -7.76
N ALA A 367 -37.49 30.12 -6.92
CA ALA A 367 -38.41 30.42 -5.84
C ALA A 367 -38.55 31.93 -5.58
N HIS A 368 -39.65 32.51 -6.06
CA HIS A 368 -39.97 33.93 -5.91
C HIS A 368 -41.34 34.17 -5.25
N ARG A 369 -42.12 33.11 -4.97
CA ARG A 369 -43.46 33.21 -4.40
C ARG A 369 -43.42 33.42 -2.89
N LEU A 370 -43.52 34.67 -2.44
CA LEU A 370 -43.55 35.00 -1.01
C LEU A 370 -44.79 34.44 -0.30
N SER A 371 -44.57 33.62 0.73
CA SER A 371 -45.60 33.15 1.65
C SER A 371 -45.98 34.25 2.64
N LYS A 372 -47.28 34.62 2.68
CA LYS A 372 -47.81 35.55 3.70
C LYS A 372 -47.81 34.98 5.12
N GLU A 373 -47.87 33.65 5.28
CA GLU A 373 -47.94 32.99 6.59
C GLU A 373 -46.57 32.65 7.18
N ASN A 374 -45.65 32.08 6.39
CA ASN A 374 -44.34 31.59 6.86
C ASN A 374 -43.14 32.52 6.56
N ASN A 375 -43.38 33.73 6.03
CA ASN A 375 -42.35 34.75 5.72
C ASN A 375 -41.14 34.22 4.92
N GLY A 376 -41.39 33.28 3.99
CA GLY A 376 -40.38 32.63 3.15
C GLY A 376 -40.87 32.45 1.72
N TYR A 377 -39.95 32.17 0.80
CA TYR A 377 -40.17 32.05 -0.63
C TYR A 377 -40.42 30.58 -1.00
N PHE A 378 -41.58 30.29 -1.57
CA PHE A 378 -41.90 29.01 -2.18
C PHE A 378 -41.42 28.93 -3.61
N VAL A 379 -41.16 27.70 -4.07
CA VAL A 379 -40.82 27.39 -5.45
C VAL A 379 -41.89 27.86 -6.44
N ASP A 380 -41.46 28.33 -7.61
CA ASP A 380 -42.34 28.87 -8.64
C ASP A 380 -43.13 27.77 -9.36
N HIS A 381 -42.58 26.56 -9.40
CA HIS A 381 -43.24 25.37 -9.93
C HIS A 381 -43.15 24.22 -8.92
N PRO A 382 -44.20 23.38 -8.79
CA PRO A 382 -44.22 22.25 -7.85
C PRO A 382 -43.29 21.10 -8.26
N VAL A 383 -42.77 21.13 -9.50
CA VAL A 383 -41.87 20.15 -10.10
C VAL A 383 -40.71 20.85 -10.80
N GLY A 384 -39.57 20.17 -10.93
CA GLY A 384 -38.43 20.58 -11.75
C GLY A 384 -38.11 19.54 -12.82
N ALA A 385 -37.44 19.95 -13.91
CA ALA A 385 -37.08 19.06 -15.02
C ALA A 385 -35.67 19.32 -15.56
N LEU A 386 -34.87 18.27 -15.65
CA LEU A 386 -33.53 18.24 -16.21
C LEU A 386 -33.51 17.19 -17.34
N GLY A 387 -33.25 17.63 -18.57
CA GLY A 387 -32.95 16.73 -19.68
C GLY A 387 -31.46 16.51 -19.74
N CYS A 388 -31.03 15.25 -19.87
CA CYS A 388 -29.64 14.88 -20.05
C CYS A 388 -29.49 13.94 -21.24
N ILE A 389 -28.40 14.09 -21.98
CA ILE A 389 -27.94 13.09 -22.96
C ILE A 389 -26.77 12.31 -22.38
N GLU A 390 -26.74 10.99 -22.56
CA GLU A 390 -25.66 10.12 -22.09
C GLU A 390 -24.94 9.46 -23.27
N GLN A 391 -23.61 9.58 -23.27
CA GLN A 391 -22.74 8.98 -24.28
C GLN A 391 -21.65 8.13 -23.61
N TYR A 392 -21.33 7.03 -24.25
CA TYR A 392 -20.43 5.99 -23.76
C TYR A 392 -19.34 5.70 -24.79
N GLN A 393 -18.13 5.44 -24.31
CA GLN A 393 -17.02 4.99 -25.13
C GLN A 393 -16.18 3.96 -24.36
N PHE A 394 -15.86 2.86 -25.04
CA PHE A 394 -15.00 1.78 -24.54
C PHE A 394 -13.75 1.71 -25.41
N CYS A 395 -12.58 1.57 -24.80
CA CYS A 395 -11.30 1.46 -25.50
C CYS A 395 -10.45 0.33 -24.90
N LEU A 396 -9.72 -0.40 -25.74
CA LEU A 396 -8.67 -1.30 -25.27
C LEU A 396 -7.46 -0.47 -24.81
N SER A 397 -6.69 -0.96 -23.83
CA SER A 397 -5.57 -0.19 -23.28
C SER A 397 -4.31 -0.19 -24.17
N ASP A 398 -4.19 -1.14 -25.10
CA ASP A 398 -3.07 -1.23 -26.04
C ASP A 398 -3.23 -0.24 -27.20
N ASN A 399 -2.37 0.79 -27.14
CA ASN A 399 -2.18 1.93 -28.03
C ASN A 399 -3.30 3.00 -28.02
N GLU A 400 -2.89 4.26 -27.80
CA GLU A 400 -3.73 5.46 -27.85
C GLU A 400 -4.10 5.88 -29.29
N GLU A 401 -3.73 5.07 -30.29
CA GLU A 401 -4.19 5.22 -31.65
C GLU A 401 -5.68 4.87 -31.75
N LYS A 402 -6.45 5.73 -32.44
CA LYS A 402 -7.92 5.78 -32.42
C LYS A 402 -8.65 4.53 -32.97
N GLY A 403 -7.94 3.45 -33.29
CA GLY A 403 -8.48 2.24 -33.93
C GLY A 403 -9.11 1.21 -32.98
N HIS A 404 -8.80 1.23 -31.67
CA HIS A 404 -9.31 0.25 -30.70
C HIS A 404 -10.35 0.82 -29.72
N CYS A 405 -11.01 1.91 -30.10
CA CYS A 405 -12.11 2.52 -29.34
C CYS A 405 -13.43 2.39 -30.10
N THR A 406 -14.53 2.23 -29.37
CA THR A 406 -15.86 2.50 -29.93
C THR A 406 -16.00 4.00 -30.24
N PRO A 407 -16.88 4.39 -31.18
CA PRO A 407 -17.37 5.77 -31.21
C PRO A 407 -17.98 6.16 -29.85
N LEU A 408 -18.02 7.46 -29.58
CA LEU A 408 -18.74 8.03 -28.44
C LEU A 408 -20.21 8.14 -28.83
N GLN A 409 -21.06 7.26 -28.31
CA GLN A 409 -22.47 7.13 -28.72
C GLN A 409 -23.38 6.67 -27.57
N GLY A 410 -24.69 6.61 -27.78
CA GLY A 410 -25.65 5.98 -26.87
C GLY A 410 -25.41 4.47 -26.69
N ARG A 411 -26.04 3.87 -25.68
CA ARG A 411 -25.92 2.44 -25.36
C ARG A 411 -26.60 1.59 -26.43
N THR A 412 -25.85 0.68 -27.02
CA THR A 412 -26.37 -0.34 -27.94
C THR A 412 -27.08 -1.47 -27.17
N ALA A 413 -28.12 -2.06 -27.76
CA ALA A 413 -28.82 -3.21 -27.18
C ALA A 413 -27.90 -4.43 -26.93
N SER A 414 -26.91 -4.65 -27.80
CA SER A 414 -25.85 -5.64 -27.60
C SER A 414 -24.58 -5.03 -26.98
N VAL A 415 -23.81 -5.85 -26.27
CA VAL A 415 -22.45 -5.51 -25.83
C VAL A 415 -21.59 -5.10 -27.04
N PRO A 416 -20.85 -3.99 -26.99
CA PRO A 416 -20.04 -3.53 -28.13
C PRO A 416 -18.86 -4.48 -28.38
N VAL A 417 -18.69 -4.90 -29.63
CA VAL A 417 -17.60 -5.77 -30.06
C VAL A 417 -16.44 -4.93 -30.58
N ILE A 418 -15.29 -4.99 -29.89
CA ILE A 418 -14.05 -4.36 -30.35
C ILE A 418 -13.13 -5.44 -30.95
N PRO A 419 -12.73 -5.35 -32.23
CA PRO A 419 -11.81 -6.32 -32.84
C PRO A 419 -10.49 -6.42 -32.06
N GLY A 420 -10.01 -7.65 -31.85
CA GLY A 420 -8.77 -7.92 -31.12
C GLY A 420 -8.87 -7.95 -29.59
N ALA A 421 -10.05 -7.71 -28.99
CA ALA A 421 -10.23 -7.75 -27.54
C ALA A 421 -9.95 -9.14 -26.94
N THR A 422 -9.21 -9.20 -25.82
CA THR A 422 -8.98 -10.45 -25.08
C THR A 422 -10.26 -10.90 -24.34
N PRO A 423 -10.38 -12.19 -23.95
CA PRO A 423 -11.52 -12.66 -23.15
C PRO A 423 -11.73 -11.83 -21.86
N ASN A 424 -10.64 -11.38 -21.22
CA ASN A 424 -10.71 -10.54 -20.03
C ASN A 424 -11.29 -9.15 -20.35
N GLN A 425 -10.94 -8.56 -21.50
CA GLN A 425 -11.47 -7.28 -21.96
C GLN A 425 -12.95 -7.38 -22.34
N ILE A 426 -13.34 -8.45 -23.05
CA ILE A 426 -14.74 -8.73 -23.40
C ILE A 426 -15.60 -8.84 -22.13
N THR A 427 -15.15 -9.60 -21.12
CA THR A 427 -15.87 -9.74 -19.84
C THR A 427 -15.98 -8.40 -19.09
N GLN A 428 -14.93 -7.58 -19.06
CA GLN A 428 -14.99 -6.24 -18.45
C GLN A 428 -16.02 -5.35 -19.15
N ILE A 429 -16.03 -5.34 -20.49
CA ILE A 429 -16.97 -4.55 -21.29
C ILE A 429 -18.40 -5.06 -21.09
N SER A 430 -18.63 -6.38 -21.05
CA SER A 430 -19.97 -6.95 -20.86
C SER A 430 -20.55 -6.63 -19.48
N ILE A 431 -19.76 -6.76 -18.41
CA ILE A 431 -20.20 -6.43 -17.06
C ILE A 431 -20.49 -4.93 -16.93
N LEU A 432 -19.62 -4.06 -17.46
CA LEU A 432 -19.85 -2.63 -17.41
C LEU A 432 -21.08 -2.21 -18.24
N HIS A 433 -21.26 -2.80 -19.42
CA HIS A 433 -22.43 -2.55 -20.28
C HIS A 433 -23.75 -2.93 -19.60
N GLU A 434 -23.80 -4.06 -18.89
CA GLU A 434 -24.95 -4.47 -18.11
C GLU A 434 -25.15 -3.59 -16.86
N LEU A 435 -24.08 -3.30 -16.10
CA LEU A 435 -24.19 -2.45 -14.91
C LEU A 435 -24.72 -1.05 -15.26
N LEU A 436 -24.30 -0.46 -16.39
CA LEU A 436 -24.79 0.84 -16.85
C LEU A 436 -26.29 0.85 -17.16
N ASP A 437 -26.84 -0.24 -17.72
CA ASP A 437 -28.28 -0.41 -17.92
C ASP A 437 -29.04 -0.39 -16.58
N LYS A 438 -28.56 -1.18 -15.62
CA LYS A 438 -29.27 -1.38 -14.34
C LYS A 438 -29.10 -0.21 -13.37
N ILE A 439 -27.98 0.51 -13.43
CA ILE A 439 -27.76 1.77 -12.70
C ILE A 439 -28.83 2.80 -13.06
N ASN A 440 -29.04 3.01 -14.35
CA ASN A 440 -30.01 3.99 -14.82
C ASN A 440 -31.44 3.62 -14.35
N MET A 441 -31.77 2.32 -14.28
CA MET A 441 -33.02 1.83 -13.69
C MET A 441 -33.09 2.01 -12.16
N ALA A 442 -32.01 1.77 -11.41
CA ALA A 442 -31.94 1.85 -9.94
C ALA A 442 -32.22 3.24 -9.36
N LEU A 443 -31.88 4.27 -10.13
CA LEU A 443 -31.81 5.66 -9.64
C LEU A 443 -33.12 6.41 -9.78
N SER A 444 -34.17 5.76 -10.26
CA SER A 444 -35.49 6.37 -10.46
C SER A 444 -36.20 6.80 -9.16
N ALA A 445 -35.61 6.55 -7.97
CA ALA A 445 -36.28 6.77 -6.68
C ALA A 445 -35.41 7.25 -5.49
N THR A 446 -34.09 7.38 -5.60
CA THR A 446 -33.20 7.24 -4.41
C THR A 446 -32.20 8.36 -4.14
N VAL A 447 -32.01 9.31 -5.06
CA VAL A 447 -31.10 10.44 -4.83
C VAL A 447 -31.88 11.60 -4.21
N ASP A 448 -31.38 12.13 -3.09
CA ASP A 448 -31.85 13.38 -2.48
C ASP A 448 -31.06 14.59 -3.00
N LEU A 449 -31.70 15.75 -3.08
CA LEU A 449 -31.06 17.02 -3.45
C LEU A 449 -29.93 17.40 -2.47
N VAL A 450 -28.80 17.89 -2.98
CA VAL A 450 -27.71 18.45 -2.16
C VAL A 450 -28.17 19.71 -1.43
N ALA A 451 -29.08 20.48 -2.03
CA ALA A 451 -29.72 21.63 -1.40
C ALA A 451 -30.45 21.29 -0.07
N LEU A 452 -30.96 20.07 0.09
CA LEU A 452 -31.83 19.67 1.21
C LEU A 452 -31.08 19.20 2.48
N THR A 453 -29.98 19.86 2.84
CA THR A 453 -29.06 19.32 3.85
C THR A 453 -29.50 19.44 5.31
N THR A 454 -30.30 20.45 5.72
CA THR A 454 -31.07 20.45 6.99
C THR A 454 -31.93 21.71 7.16
N ILE A 455 -33.05 21.56 7.90
CA ILE A 455 -33.97 22.62 8.40
C ILE A 455 -34.77 23.35 7.30
N ARG A 456 -36.08 23.51 7.55
CA ARG A 456 -36.99 24.39 6.77
C ARG A 456 -37.42 25.58 7.62
N PRO A 457 -37.48 26.83 7.09
CA PRO A 457 -37.08 27.23 5.74
C PRO A 457 -35.57 27.12 5.54
N MET A 458 -35.14 26.75 4.34
CA MET A 458 -33.71 26.66 4.02
C MET A 458 -33.09 28.06 3.82
N PRO A 459 -31.78 28.24 4.02
CA PRO A 459 -31.09 29.42 3.50
C PRO A 459 -31.23 29.50 1.97
N GLY A 460 -31.12 30.70 1.39
CA GLY A 460 -31.09 30.84 -0.07
C GLY A 460 -29.86 30.13 -0.66
N VAL A 461 -30.06 29.43 -1.78
CA VAL A 461 -29.01 28.69 -2.50
C VAL A 461 -28.39 29.56 -3.61
N PRO A 462 -27.17 29.23 -4.11
CA PRO A 462 -26.59 29.89 -5.28
C PRO A 462 -27.46 29.75 -6.53
N ALA A 463 -27.37 30.72 -7.46
CA ALA A 463 -28.11 30.71 -8.72
C ALA A 463 -27.65 29.62 -9.72
N ASP A 464 -26.57 28.90 -9.41
CA ASP A 464 -26.06 27.75 -10.14
C ASP A 464 -26.02 26.46 -9.30
N GLN A 465 -26.81 26.38 -8.22
CA GLN A 465 -26.95 25.18 -7.40
C GLN A 465 -27.24 23.92 -8.22
N TRP A 466 -28.01 24.02 -9.31
CA TRP A 466 -28.28 22.91 -10.23
C TRP A 466 -27.01 22.26 -10.84
N VAL A 467 -25.89 22.98 -10.93
CA VAL A 467 -24.60 22.41 -11.33
C VAL A 467 -24.08 21.47 -10.26
N THR A 468 -24.07 21.92 -9.01
CA THR A 468 -23.68 21.12 -7.84
C THR A 468 -24.55 19.86 -7.72
N GLU A 469 -25.86 20.00 -7.99
CA GLU A 469 -26.79 18.89 -8.07
C GLU A 469 -26.41 17.86 -9.14
N VAL A 470 -26.22 18.28 -10.40
CA VAL A 470 -25.83 17.38 -11.49
C VAL A 470 -24.46 16.73 -11.23
N VAL A 471 -23.49 17.48 -10.70
CA VAL A 471 -22.16 16.93 -10.36
C VAL A 471 -22.25 15.90 -9.21
N SER A 472 -23.01 16.19 -8.15
CA SER A 472 -23.22 15.22 -7.06
C SER A 472 -23.97 13.98 -7.54
N TYR A 473 -24.95 14.14 -8.44
CA TYR A 473 -25.63 13.02 -9.08
C TYR A 473 -24.66 12.14 -9.85
N LYS A 474 -23.75 12.72 -10.66
CA LYS A 474 -22.73 11.97 -11.41
C LYS A 474 -21.69 11.30 -10.53
N LYS A 475 -21.29 11.91 -9.40
CA LYS A 475 -20.46 11.22 -8.39
C LYS A 475 -21.17 10.02 -7.76
N TYR A 476 -22.47 10.11 -7.50
CA TYR A 476 -23.27 8.99 -7.00
C TYR A 476 -23.34 7.82 -8.01
N LEU A 477 -23.43 8.11 -9.33
CA LEU A 477 -23.36 7.06 -10.37
C LEU A 477 -22.05 6.25 -10.31
N LEU A 478 -20.93 6.95 -10.17
CA LEU A 478 -19.59 6.35 -10.21
C LEU A 478 -19.32 5.55 -8.93
N LEU A 479 -19.81 6.03 -7.78
CA LEU A 479 -19.82 5.26 -6.54
C LEU A 479 -20.64 3.96 -6.68
N PHE A 480 -21.82 4.01 -7.32
CA PHE A 480 -22.61 2.81 -7.55
C PHE A 480 -21.84 1.80 -8.41
N LEU A 481 -21.21 2.23 -9.51
CA LEU A 481 -20.35 1.37 -10.35
C LEU A 481 -19.27 0.68 -9.52
N GLU A 482 -18.57 1.45 -8.68
CA GLU A 482 -17.49 0.92 -7.84
C GLU A 482 -18.01 -0.14 -6.85
N ILE A 483 -19.13 0.14 -6.17
CA ILE A 483 -19.78 -0.83 -5.28
C ILE A 483 -20.21 -2.08 -6.05
N ALA A 484 -20.80 -1.93 -7.23
CA ALA A 484 -21.27 -3.04 -8.05
C ALA A 484 -20.12 -3.94 -8.55
N PHE A 485 -18.95 -3.37 -8.89
CA PHE A 485 -17.75 -4.17 -9.18
C PHE A 485 -17.25 -4.95 -7.97
N THR A 486 -17.30 -4.37 -6.76
CA THR A 486 -16.97 -5.13 -5.54
C THR A 486 -17.99 -6.25 -5.26
N ASP A 487 -19.28 -6.03 -5.54
CA ASP A 487 -20.33 -7.04 -5.39
C ASP A 487 -20.22 -8.18 -6.40
N TYR A 488 -19.77 -7.90 -7.63
CA TYR A 488 -19.46 -8.95 -8.61
C TYR A 488 -18.42 -9.93 -8.05
N ALA A 489 -17.32 -9.40 -7.48
CA ALA A 489 -16.21 -10.22 -6.99
C ALA A 489 -16.47 -10.89 -5.63
N VAL A 490 -17.18 -10.23 -4.71
CA VAL A 490 -17.52 -10.80 -3.39
C VAL A 490 -18.78 -11.69 -3.46
N GLY A 491 -19.69 -11.41 -4.39
CA GLY A 491 -21.00 -12.06 -4.54
C GLY A 491 -22.11 -11.32 -3.82
N ALA A 492 -23.15 -10.91 -4.55
CA ALA A 492 -24.33 -10.21 -4.02
C ALA A 492 -25.09 -10.99 -2.93
N GLU A 493 -25.05 -12.32 -2.97
CA GLU A 493 -25.58 -13.23 -1.94
C GLU A 493 -25.06 -12.88 -0.53
N THR A 494 -23.81 -12.41 -0.42
CA THR A 494 -23.20 -12.03 0.87
C THR A 494 -23.86 -10.81 1.51
N LYS A 495 -24.47 -9.91 0.71
CA LYS A 495 -25.27 -8.78 1.19
C LYS A 495 -26.72 -9.20 1.45
N ALA A 496 -27.31 -9.98 0.55
CA ALA A 496 -28.68 -10.47 0.66
C ALA A 496 -28.79 -11.90 0.14
N PRO A 497 -29.10 -12.91 1.00
CA PRO A 497 -29.15 -14.32 0.59
C PRO A 497 -30.12 -14.61 -0.58
N GLU A 498 -31.19 -13.82 -0.71
CA GLU A 498 -32.12 -13.86 -1.85
C GLU A 498 -31.41 -13.75 -3.21
N ALA A 499 -30.31 -12.98 -3.28
CA ALA A 499 -29.57 -12.77 -4.52
C ALA A 499 -28.91 -14.04 -5.09
N ALA A 500 -28.74 -15.10 -4.27
CA ALA A 500 -28.30 -16.40 -4.77
C ALA A 500 -29.20 -16.94 -5.91
N SER A 501 -30.51 -16.64 -5.87
CA SER A 501 -31.49 -17.09 -6.86
C SER A 501 -31.30 -16.46 -8.25
N PHE A 502 -30.67 -15.28 -8.32
CA PHE A 502 -30.42 -14.53 -9.56
C PHE A 502 -28.93 -14.24 -9.80
N MET A 503 -28.01 -15.02 -9.21
CA MET A 503 -26.59 -14.96 -9.56
C MET A 503 -26.19 -16.05 -10.55
N LYS A 504 -25.61 -15.64 -11.68
CA LYS A 504 -24.94 -16.53 -12.65
C LYS A 504 -23.48 -16.71 -12.26
N LYS A 505 -23.09 -17.96 -11.96
CA LYS A 505 -21.70 -18.32 -11.70
C LYS A 505 -20.81 -18.13 -12.95
N PRO A 506 -19.53 -17.77 -12.78
CA PRO A 506 -18.61 -17.51 -13.88
C PRO A 506 -18.39 -18.77 -14.73
N ALA A 507 -18.75 -18.72 -16.01
CA ALA A 507 -18.70 -19.85 -16.93
C ALA A 507 -17.45 -19.80 -17.82
N THR A 508 -17.18 -18.62 -18.39
CA THR A 508 -16.06 -18.32 -19.28
C THR A 508 -14.74 -18.15 -18.52
N GLU A 509 -13.63 -18.16 -19.26
CA GLU A 509 -12.30 -17.90 -18.68
C GLU A 509 -12.17 -16.46 -18.15
N GLY A 510 -12.66 -15.47 -18.91
CA GLY A 510 -12.65 -14.05 -18.53
C GLY A 510 -13.43 -13.78 -17.24
N GLU A 511 -14.63 -14.35 -17.08
CA GLU A 511 -15.42 -14.24 -15.85
C GLU A 511 -14.68 -14.82 -14.63
N LYS A 512 -14.06 -16.00 -14.78
CA LYS A 512 -13.29 -16.68 -13.70
C LYS A 512 -12.02 -15.92 -13.31
N ASN A 513 -11.34 -15.34 -14.30
CA ASN A 513 -10.17 -14.47 -14.08
C ASN A 513 -10.58 -13.22 -13.31
N LEU A 514 -11.65 -12.54 -13.75
CA LEU A 514 -12.10 -11.29 -13.15
C LEU A 514 -12.60 -11.47 -11.70
N CYS A 515 -13.26 -12.60 -11.39
CA CYS A 515 -13.65 -12.96 -10.02
C CYS A 515 -12.48 -12.93 -9.02
N ASN A 516 -11.27 -13.22 -9.48
CA ASN A 516 -10.06 -13.26 -8.67
C ASN A 516 -9.15 -12.06 -8.93
N ALA A 517 -9.66 -11.00 -9.58
CA ALA A 517 -8.91 -9.80 -9.93
C ALA A 517 -9.26 -8.58 -9.07
N GLN A 518 -10.37 -8.56 -8.34
CA GLN A 518 -10.73 -7.38 -7.54
C GLN A 518 -9.76 -7.19 -6.37
N LYS A 519 -9.20 -5.99 -6.23
CA LYS A 519 -8.51 -5.51 -5.02
C LYS A 519 -9.47 -4.70 -4.15
N MET A 520 -9.31 -4.85 -2.84
CA MET A 520 -9.94 -4.02 -1.82
C MET A 520 -8.91 -3.65 -0.75
N ILE A 521 -9.16 -2.59 0.01
CA ILE A 521 -8.31 -2.25 1.16
C ILE A 521 -8.81 -3.01 2.39
N LYS A 522 -7.88 -3.43 3.25
CA LYS A 522 -8.16 -4.07 4.53
C LYS A 522 -7.34 -3.38 5.63
N SER A 523 -8.03 -2.83 6.62
CA SER A 523 -7.43 -1.98 7.65
C SER A 523 -6.67 -2.74 8.74
N GLY A 524 -6.86 -4.07 8.85
CA GLY A 524 -6.11 -4.91 9.77
C GLY A 524 -6.34 -6.43 9.60
N GLY A 525 -5.62 -7.21 10.39
CA GLY A 525 -5.71 -8.69 10.43
C GLY A 525 -4.78 -9.43 9.45
N PHE A 526 -4.28 -8.73 8.43
CA PHE A 526 -3.42 -9.29 7.38
C PHE A 526 -2.13 -8.49 7.20
N ALA A 527 -1.15 -9.11 6.55
CA ALA A 527 0.13 -8.52 6.19
C ALA A 527 0.49 -8.88 4.74
N ASN A 528 1.07 -7.93 4.01
CA ASN A 528 1.52 -8.08 2.63
C ASN A 528 3.06 -8.08 2.59
N VAL A 529 3.64 -9.20 2.18
CA VAL A 529 5.09 -9.37 2.03
C VAL A 529 5.48 -9.21 0.57
N ASN A 530 6.41 -8.30 0.25
CA ASN A 530 7.03 -8.20 -1.06
C ASN A 530 7.90 -9.44 -1.31
N PHE A 531 7.51 -10.27 -2.27
CA PHE A 531 8.16 -11.54 -2.54
C PHE A 531 9.59 -11.37 -3.06
N PHE A 532 9.84 -10.35 -3.90
CA PHE A 532 11.17 -10.06 -4.41
C PHE A 532 12.12 -9.66 -3.27
N GLY A 533 11.70 -8.73 -2.41
CA GLY A 533 12.49 -8.31 -1.25
C GLY A 533 12.77 -9.45 -0.27
N PHE A 534 11.77 -10.30 -0.01
CA PHE A 534 11.90 -11.49 0.84
C PHE A 534 12.95 -12.48 0.31
N VAL A 535 12.85 -12.86 -0.97
CA VAL A 535 13.83 -13.78 -1.60
C VAL A 535 15.21 -13.16 -1.68
N PHE A 536 15.30 -11.86 -2.00
CA PHE A 536 16.57 -11.14 -2.07
C PHE A 536 17.31 -11.15 -0.73
N ILE A 537 16.64 -10.82 0.38
CA ILE A 537 17.29 -10.84 1.71
C ILE A 537 17.78 -12.25 2.06
N ILE A 538 16.95 -13.28 1.89
CA ILE A 538 17.33 -14.66 2.25
C ILE A 538 18.52 -15.14 1.41
N THR A 539 18.48 -14.93 0.10
CA THR A 539 19.56 -15.36 -0.82
C THR A 539 20.85 -14.58 -0.59
N PHE A 540 20.77 -13.25 -0.39
CA PHE A 540 21.94 -12.41 -0.09
C PHE A 540 22.56 -12.75 1.28
N ALA A 541 21.74 -12.89 2.32
CA ALA A 541 22.19 -13.24 3.66
C ALA A 541 22.88 -14.61 3.70
N THR A 542 22.24 -15.64 3.15
CA THR A 542 22.82 -17.00 3.10
C THR A 542 24.10 -17.04 2.28
N THR A 543 24.16 -16.32 1.14
CA THR A 543 25.38 -16.23 0.33
C THR A 543 26.55 -15.61 1.10
N ILE A 544 26.32 -14.49 1.80
CA ILE A 544 27.36 -13.84 2.62
C ILE A 544 27.84 -14.73 3.76
N VAL A 545 26.92 -15.39 4.47
CA VAL A 545 27.26 -16.31 5.58
C VAL A 545 28.10 -17.48 5.05
N ILE A 546 27.73 -18.08 3.92
CA ILE A 546 28.48 -19.16 3.29
C ILE A 546 29.87 -18.68 2.85
N ILE A 547 29.96 -17.49 2.24
CA ILE A 547 31.25 -16.90 1.85
C ILE A 547 32.14 -16.73 3.08
N ASP A 548 31.68 -16.07 4.14
CA ASP A 548 32.50 -15.78 5.32
C ASP A 548 33.01 -17.07 6.01
N LEU A 549 32.13 -18.06 6.18
CA LEU A 549 32.47 -19.35 6.79
C LEU A 549 33.43 -20.20 5.95
N THR A 550 33.38 -20.09 4.61
CA THR A 550 34.20 -20.91 3.71
C THR A 550 35.45 -20.19 3.21
N LEU A 551 35.52 -18.86 3.26
CA LEU A 551 36.59 -18.05 2.66
C LEU A 551 37.99 -18.48 3.12
N VAL A 552 38.19 -18.64 4.43
CA VAL A 552 39.49 -19.03 4.99
C VAL A 552 39.85 -20.47 4.58
N GLN A 553 38.89 -21.40 4.65
CA GLN A 553 39.11 -22.80 4.25
C GLN A 553 39.45 -22.92 2.75
N LEU A 554 38.73 -22.18 1.90
CA LEU A 554 38.93 -22.15 0.46
C LEU A 554 40.28 -21.50 0.09
N LEU A 555 40.73 -20.48 0.82
CA LEU A 555 42.06 -19.90 0.64
C LEU A 555 43.19 -20.85 1.10
N ILE A 556 42.97 -21.64 2.16
CA ILE A 556 43.89 -22.72 2.58
C ILE A 556 43.97 -23.82 1.51
N LEU A 557 42.84 -24.20 0.91
CA LEU A 557 42.81 -25.14 -0.22
C LEU A 557 43.50 -24.57 -1.47
N ILE A 558 43.29 -23.28 -1.79
CA ILE A 558 44.00 -22.65 -2.92
C ILE A 558 45.52 -22.56 -2.66
N ARG A 559 45.96 -22.38 -1.40
CA ARG A 559 47.39 -22.39 -1.01
C ARG A 559 48.09 -23.71 -1.37
N THR A 560 47.42 -24.86 -1.29
CA THR A 560 48.04 -26.16 -1.66
C THR A 560 48.23 -26.31 -3.17
N TYR A 561 47.37 -25.69 -3.99
CA TYR A 561 47.46 -25.71 -5.46
C TYR A 561 48.27 -24.54 -6.06
N SER A 562 48.35 -23.38 -5.39
CA SER A 562 49.05 -22.19 -5.90
C SER A 562 49.86 -21.46 -4.82
N LYS A 563 51.19 -21.55 -4.92
CA LYS A 563 52.13 -20.88 -4.02
C LYS A 563 52.10 -19.35 -4.11
N SER A 564 51.46 -18.77 -5.14
CA SER A 564 51.46 -17.32 -5.38
C SER A 564 50.72 -16.50 -4.32
N SER A 565 49.72 -17.09 -3.64
CA SER A 565 48.91 -16.36 -2.64
C SER A 565 49.38 -16.58 -1.19
N SER A 566 50.40 -17.41 -0.96
CA SER A 566 50.85 -17.80 0.39
C SER A 566 51.14 -16.62 1.34
N PRO A 567 52.03 -15.66 1.00
CA PRO A 567 52.61 -14.77 2.01
C PRO A 567 51.63 -13.78 2.67
N ARG A 568 50.43 -13.60 2.10
CA ARG A 568 49.37 -12.75 2.69
C ARG A 568 48.48 -13.55 3.65
N LEU A 569 48.13 -14.78 3.28
CA LEU A 569 47.39 -15.70 4.15
C LEU A 569 48.25 -16.13 5.36
N ASP A 570 49.54 -16.38 5.15
CA ASP A 570 50.50 -16.71 6.21
C ASP A 570 50.52 -15.59 7.28
N ARG A 571 50.44 -14.31 6.88
CA ARG A 571 50.34 -13.18 7.82
C ARG A 571 49.05 -13.19 8.62
N TRP A 572 47.90 -13.48 7.99
CA TRP A 572 46.64 -13.64 8.71
C TRP A 572 46.70 -14.73 9.77
N ILE A 573 47.38 -15.85 9.48
CA ILE A 573 47.59 -16.92 10.47
C ILE A 573 48.52 -16.43 11.59
N GLN A 574 49.66 -15.85 11.26
CA GLN A 574 50.67 -15.43 12.23
C GLN A 574 50.27 -14.23 13.12
N ASP A 575 49.33 -13.40 12.67
CA ASP A 575 48.76 -12.29 13.46
C ASP A 575 47.66 -12.79 14.44
N SER A 576 47.33 -14.09 14.46
CA SER A 576 46.34 -14.64 15.40
C SER A 576 46.81 -14.53 16.85
N ILE A 577 45.89 -14.38 17.79
CA ILE A 577 46.21 -14.21 19.23
C ILE A 577 47.08 -15.37 19.75
N LEU A 578 46.80 -16.61 19.32
CA LEU A 578 47.55 -17.79 19.73
C LEU A 578 48.96 -17.84 19.11
N GLN A 579 49.12 -17.39 17.86
CA GLN A 579 50.44 -17.29 17.21
C GLN A 579 51.28 -16.15 17.80
N LEU A 580 50.66 -15.02 18.18
CA LEU A 580 51.31 -13.94 18.92
C LEU A 580 51.73 -14.40 20.33
N GLN A 581 50.90 -15.19 21.01
CA GLN A 581 51.22 -15.79 22.31
C GLN A 581 52.37 -16.78 22.23
N ARG A 582 52.38 -17.69 21.23
CA ARG A 582 53.53 -18.57 20.93
C ARG A 582 54.81 -17.76 20.81
N ARG A 583 54.82 -16.74 19.95
CA ARG A 583 56.01 -15.90 19.70
C ARG A 583 56.49 -15.19 20.97
N ALA A 584 55.60 -14.82 21.88
CA ALA A 584 55.97 -14.27 23.18
C ALA A 584 56.71 -15.31 24.04
N PHE A 585 56.22 -16.55 24.13
CA PHE A 585 56.92 -17.65 24.83
C PHE A 585 58.27 -17.99 24.18
N GLU A 586 58.31 -18.12 22.85
CA GLU A 586 59.55 -18.37 22.10
C GLU A 586 60.58 -17.25 22.31
N SER A 587 60.15 -15.99 22.43
CA SER A 587 61.06 -14.87 22.73
C SER A 587 61.72 -14.95 24.10
N GLN A 588 61.11 -15.67 25.06
CA GLN A 588 61.68 -16.00 26.37
C GLN A 588 62.42 -17.35 26.36
N GLY A 589 62.55 -18.02 25.21
CA GLY A 589 63.13 -19.36 25.10
C GLY A 589 62.25 -20.47 25.70
N LYS A 590 60.95 -20.23 25.89
CA LYS A 590 60.01 -21.15 26.54
C LYS A 590 59.21 -21.97 25.52
N GLY A 591 59.26 -23.29 25.68
CA GLY A 591 58.46 -24.28 24.95
C GLY A 591 59.00 -24.64 23.56
N ILE A 592 58.80 -25.89 23.14
CA ILE A 592 59.08 -26.36 21.79
C ILE A 592 57.75 -26.49 21.05
N TRP A 593 57.52 -25.64 20.06
CA TRP A 593 56.24 -25.53 19.35
C TRP A 593 56.27 -26.26 18.01
N ASP A 594 55.22 -27.03 17.74
CA ASP A 594 54.88 -27.61 16.45
C ASP A 594 53.71 -26.85 15.80
N LYS A 595 53.39 -27.18 14.54
CA LYS A 595 52.29 -26.57 13.76
C LYS A 595 52.42 -25.05 13.61
N LEU A 596 53.64 -24.59 13.33
CA LEU A 596 53.97 -23.16 13.27
C LEU A 596 53.15 -22.38 12.22
N ASP A 597 52.69 -23.04 11.16
CA ASP A 597 51.90 -22.46 10.06
C ASP A 597 50.38 -22.68 10.17
N ASP A 598 49.89 -23.29 11.27
CA ASP A 598 48.46 -23.49 11.53
C ASP A 598 47.89 -22.36 12.42
N GLU A 599 46.57 -22.20 12.48
CA GLU A 599 45.93 -21.18 13.34
C GLU A 599 46.12 -21.44 14.85
N VAL A 600 46.23 -22.72 15.23
CA VAL A 600 46.43 -23.17 16.62
C VAL A 600 47.78 -23.87 16.73
N PRO A 601 48.84 -23.16 17.17
CA PRO A 601 50.12 -23.78 17.49
C PRO A 601 49.99 -24.65 18.75
N VAL A 602 50.77 -25.72 18.83
CA VAL A 602 50.78 -26.66 19.97
C VAL A 602 52.20 -26.93 20.43
N THR A 603 52.41 -27.22 21.71
CA THR A 603 53.69 -27.75 22.18
C THR A 603 53.88 -29.19 21.68
N ARG A 604 55.13 -29.58 21.45
CA ARG A 604 55.50 -30.91 20.93
C ARG A 604 55.16 -32.04 21.89
N TYR A 605 55.18 -31.74 23.19
CA TYR A 605 54.79 -32.62 24.29
C TYR A 605 53.91 -31.86 25.29
N ASP A 606 53.45 -32.52 26.36
CA ASP A 606 52.76 -31.90 27.50
C ASP A 606 53.75 -31.08 28.36
N GLU A 607 54.21 -29.96 27.80
CA GLU A 607 55.21 -29.08 28.39
C GLU A 607 54.57 -28.06 29.33
N LYS A 608 54.99 -28.06 30.60
CA LYS A 608 54.55 -27.06 31.58
C LYS A 608 55.28 -25.74 31.37
N LEU A 609 54.58 -24.75 30.83
CA LEU A 609 55.10 -23.41 30.61
C LEU A 609 54.86 -22.50 31.83
N GLU A 610 55.91 -21.85 32.32
CA GLU A 610 55.82 -20.77 33.31
C GLU A 610 55.24 -19.49 32.68
N GLU A 611 54.44 -18.75 33.46
CA GLU A 611 53.82 -17.47 33.06
C GLU A 611 54.81 -16.50 32.38
N LEU A 612 54.30 -15.73 31.41
CA LEU A 612 55.09 -14.73 30.69
C LEU A 612 55.46 -13.58 31.65
N SER A 613 56.76 -13.29 31.77
CA SER A 613 57.21 -12.15 32.58
C SER A 613 56.68 -10.82 32.01
N VAL A 614 56.18 -9.96 32.90
CA VAL A 614 55.69 -8.60 32.55
C VAL A 614 56.84 -7.73 32.02
N GLU A 615 58.06 -7.95 32.53
CA GLU A 615 59.28 -7.31 32.06
C GLU A 615 59.99 -8.21 31.04
N THR A 616 60.25 -7.68 29.84
CA THR A 616 61.01 -8.39 28.81
C THR A 616 62.50 -8.13 29.01
N ALA A 617 63.22 -9.11 29.55
CA ALA A 617 64.68 -9.03 29.66
C ALA A 617 65.31 -8.99 28.25
N ILE A 618 65.91 -7.85 27.88
CA ILE A 618 66.61 -7.73 26.61
C ILE A 618 67.90 -8.55 26.70
N ALA A 619 67.86 -9.77 26.17
CA ALA A 619 69.04 -10.57 25.88
C ALA A 619 69.84 -9.89 24.75
N VAL A 620 70.65 -8.88 25.09
CA VAL A 620 71.60 -8.27 24.17
C VAL A 620 72.63 -9.34 23.82
N LEU A 621 72.47 -9.93 22.63
CA LEU A 621 73.46 -10.83 22.02
C LEU A 621 74.73 -10.05 21.72
N ARG A 622 75.58 -9.93 22.75
CA ARG A 622 76.91 -9.35 22.67
C ARG A 622 77.77 -10.27 21.80
N ARG A 623 77.85 -10.00 20.49
CA ARG A 623 78.79 -10.66 19.57
C ARG A 623 80.23 -10.40 20.04
N THR A 624 80.76 -11.29 20.87
CA THR A 624 82.19 -11.49 20.99
C THR A 624 82.67 -12.16 19.72
N GLY A 625 83.34 -11.40 18.87
CA GLY A 625 83.92 -11.91 17.62
C GLY A 625 85.16 -12.75 17.90
N THR A 626 84.97 -14.05 18.09
CA THR A 626 86.02 -15.07 17.96
C THR A 626 85.44 -16.26 17.20
N ALA A 627 85.99 -16.53 16.02
CA ALA A 627 85.54 -17.63 15.16
C ALA A 627 86.01 -18.98 15.73
N PRO A 628 85.14 -20.01 15.83
CA PRO A 628 85.58 -21.38 16.04
C PRO A 628 86.04 -21.98 14.70
N GLY A 629 87.26 -22.50 14.69
CA GLY A 629 87.77 -23.30 13.57
C GLY A 629 87.08 -24.66 13.47
N ILE A 630 87.30 -25.31 12.32
CA ILE A 630 86.86 -26.67 12.00
C ILE A 630 87.33 -27.64 13.10
N GLY A 631 86.40 -28.45 13.62
CA GLY A 631 86.65 -29.27 14.80
C GLY A 631 87.53 -30.49 14.58
N LYS A 632 87.92 -31.11 15.69
CA LYS A 632 88.35 -32.52 15.78
C LYS A 632 88.01 -33.08 17.16
N SER A 633 87.76 -34.38 17.22
CA SER A 633 87.51 -35.16 18.42
C SER A 633 88.69 -35.15 19.39
N VAL A 634 88.43 -35.41 20.69
CA VAL A 634 89.03 -36.54 21.44
C VAL A 634 88.29 -36.74 22.78
N THR A 635 88.52 -37.89 23.39
CA THR A 635 87.76 -38.57 24.43
C THR A 635 87.99 -38.13 25.89
N SER A 636 87.05 -38.58 26.74
CA SER A 636 87.26 -39.22 28.06
C SER A 636 87.42 -38.43 29.37
N SER A 637 86.96 -39.13 30.42
CA SER A 637 87.30 -39.10 31.86
C SER A 637 86.75 -37.98 32.78
N THR A 638 85.67 -38.33 33.47
CA THR A 638 85.61 -38.52 34.94
C THR A 638 86.42 -37.59 35.87
N THR A 639 85.72 -36.87 36.76
CA THR A 639 86.01 -36.89 38.21
C THR A 639 84.81 -36.43 39.05
N TRP A 640 84.73 -36.96 40.27
CA TRP A 640 83.77 -36.58 41.31
C TRP A 640 84.23 -35.32 42.08
N GLY A 641 83.28 -34.60 42.68
CA GLY A 641 83.51 -33.58 43.70
C GLY A 641 82.29 -33.44 44.62
N SER A 642 82.49 -33.57 45.93
CA SER A 642 81.44 -33.67 46.97
C SER A 642 81.46 -32.49 47.96
N SER A 643 80.53 -32.49 48.93
CA SER A 643 80.42 -31.58 50.10
C SER A 643 79.91 -30.14 49.83
N GLU A 644 79.15 -29.47 50.72
CA GLU A 644 78.43 -29.91 51.94
C GLU A 644 77.40 -28.86 52.44
N ASN A 645 76.41 -29.32 53.21
CA ASN A 645 75.67 -28.69 54.34
C ASN A 645 75.47 -27.15 54.47
N GLY A 646 74.21 -26.74 54.76
CA GLY A 646 73.85 -25.35 55.14
C GLY A 646 72.50 -25.20 55.90
N SER A 647 72.55 -25.13 57.23
CA SER A 647 71.44 -25.04 58.22
C SER A 647 71.18 -23.59 58.68
N MET A 648 70.01 -23.10 59.15
CA MET A 648 68.58 -23.52 59.24
C MET A 648 67.79 -22.36 59.92
N LYS A 649 66.43 -22.34 59.86
CA LYS A 649 65.49 -21.45 60.63
C LYS A 649 65.37 -20.00 60.05
N SER A 650 64.33 -19.19 60.30
CA SER A 650 63.24 -19.21 61.32
C SER A 650 61.94 -18.48 60.90
N LEU A 651 60.79 -18.99 61.35
CA LEU A 651 59.49 -18.28 61.57
C LEU A 651 59.58 -17.36 62.84
N PRO A 652 58.58 -16.51 63.29
CA PRO A 652 57.12 -16.69 63.15
C PRO A 652 56.14 -15.46 63.17
N SER A 653 54.84 -15.79 62.97
CA SER A 653 53.60 -15.33 63.66
C SER A 653 53.04 -13.88 63.62
N GLU A 654 51.83 -13.78 63.04
CA GLU A 654 50.54 -13.30 63.61
C GLU A 654 50.37 -11.96 64.40
N ARG A 655 49.29 -11.22 64.07
CA ARG A 655 48.06 -11.08 64.93
C ARG A 655 46.90 -10.25 64.32
N LYS A 656 45.69 -10.84 64.34
CA LYS A 656 44.33 -10.35 64.76
C LYS A 656 43.92 -8.87 64.47
N ALA A 657 42.79 -8.57 63.81
CA ALA A 657 41.36 -8.62 64.27
C ALA A 657 41.05 -7.66 65.46
N THR A 658 39.94 -6.89 65.57
CA THR A 658 38.57 -7.03 64.99
C THR A 658 37.72 -5.72 65.13
N ALA A 659 36.64 -5.60 64.32
CA ALA A 659 35.28 -5.06 64.64
C ALA A 659 34.91 -3.54 64.82
N GLN A 660 33.81 -3.18 64.13
CA GLN A 660 32.65 -2.31 64.49
C GLN A 660 32.75 -0.77 64.67
N SER A 661 32.04 -0.02 63.80
CA SER A 661 30.74 0.66 64.10
C SER A 661 30.22 1.51 62.92
N SER A 662 28.94 1.90 62.94
CA SER A 662 28.16 2.44 61.78
C SER A 662 27.67 3.90 62.01
N PRO A 663 26.61 4.44 61.36
CA PRO A 663 26.72 5.25 60.13
C PRO A 663 26.01 6.63 60.17
N LEU A 664 26.24 7.49 59.16
CA LEU A 664 25.42 8.67 58.73
C LEU A 664 26.04 9.23 57.43
N GLY A 665 25.35 9.76 56.42
CA GLY A 665 23.92 9.92 56.15
C GLY A 665 23.68 10.63 54.79
N SER A 666 22.45 11.08 54.52
CA SER A 666 22.02 11.93 53.38
C SER A 666 21.84 11.27 51.99
N ARG A 667 20.57 11.02 51.65
CA ARG A 667 20.06 10.97 50.26
C ARG A 667 18.73 11.75 50.25
N ARG A 668 18.52 12.67 49.30
CA ARG A 668 17.32 13.51 49.19
C ARG A 668 16.49 13.14 47.97
N ASP A 669 15.21 13.47 48.04
CA ASP A 669 14.13 13.04 47.15
C ASP A 669 14.22 13.54 45.69
N LEU A 670 13.44 12.91 44.81
CA LEU A 670 12.33 13.59 44.10
C LEU A 670 11.30 12.56 43.60
N ARG A 671 10.01 12.84 43.80
CA ARG A 671 8.87 12.05 43.28
C ARG A 671 8.33 12.65 41.99
N GLY A 672 7.73 11.82 41.13
CA GLY A 672 6.87 12.23 40.02
C GLY A 672 5.58 11.41 39.99
N ASN A 673 4.44 12.07 39.75
CA ASN A 673 3.11 11.45 39.64
C ASN A 673 2.92 10.63 38.35
N PRO A 674 1.99 9.65 38.35
CA PRO A 674 1.18 9.32 37.19
C PRO A 674 -0.23 9.91 37.32
N GLY A 675 -0.81 10.33 36.19
CA GLY A 675 -2.20 10.79 36.11
C GLY A 675 -2.65 10.95 34.67
N LEU A 676 -3.19 9.86 34.11
CA LEU A 676 -4.12 9.78 32.97
C LEU A 676 -4.66 8.35 32.88
#